data_AF-A0A2K5F7K8-F1
#
_entry.id   AF-A0A2K5F7K8-F1
#
_cell.length_a   1.000
_cell.length_b   1.000
_cell.length_c   1.000
_cell.angle_alpha   90.00
_cell.angle_beta   90.00
_cell.angle_gamma   90.00
#
_symmetry.space_group_name_H-M   'P 1'
#
loop_
_entity.id
_entity.type
_entity.pdbx_description
1 polymer ?
#
loop_
_entity_poly.entity_id
_entity_poly.type
_entity_poly.pdbx_seq_one_letter_code
_entity_poly.pdbx_strand_id
1 'polypeptide(L)'
;MSAREVAVLLSWLSCCGLAVWRYHSNSRDYQIFSTRSIIKLEYEGTLFTEWSVPETCTVLDKRLPVTELRCSSPGIHAVKPIVMGPDEEERYLFVATSHICFLWYYRVRHFFNNLTQAIIVWAYDPENADSDELLGSAEEPSINSEVLSTQMATVGQKPTVYTILKRKVYLSNEKMKRGTWNIVVPMTKDDALKEIRGNQVIFQDCFVADFLILLTFPILTIPEIPGYLPISSPRGSQLIAFRDSCVFACVVLVTDRETFQTNDSFRTWTRVRVPPDVLSDDERQNVTDVTLSRDGIIFHINGVLYLKSFRGFIKMGRIVNLPDDGIAGISSRKWCWVKYLFKAKGRRSNLAVWTKNEIFLGYILLKFARLVTTTELKNILNLPVTATLTIHSVQYTGHPLEIAVLLNYCIMCTITKKIFLVIYNEDTKQWISQDFTLDAPVDSVFVPHFIFSALPGLILWNKHSIYYYYNNFTFTGILQTPAGHGNLSMLSNGSIIHEVLIDYYGNILVKMENNEIFYSKINIGDAVKLHLWTSNTTKAFIFLNTSGHTYFLYAFDNGVIQTQDYPVGLEAKSIAFKTKDKCPYVAFHNNIAHVFYFLDKGEALTVWTQIVYPENNGLYVIMESYGPKILEVRHNISFEVAFGYCTKTLLLTFYQKINYEGTDDYFGMQDNNTGLVMIQVRPSEYSKACSVPQKVFQIAVGCDDKKFIAVKGFSKKGCHRHDYSYVIEKSYLRHPLSKNLKVRYNWEEYGCPLRLEFTEKFHPLVQLFDDNGYVKDVEANFIVWEIHGRADYSFNNTMAQSGCLHTAQTWKSMIKLNKHLPLEEVWGPEFL
;
A
#
# COMPACT_ATOMS: atom_id res chain seq x y z
N MET A 1 53.81 -10.84 -23.94
CA MET A 1 53.27 -9.50 -23.68
C MET A 1 53.94 -8.93 -22.46
N SER A 2 54.54 -7.73 -22.58
CA SER A 2 55.18 -7.09 -21.43
C SER A 2 54.12 -6.62 -20.41
N ALA A 3 54.48 -6.52 -19.13
CA ALA A 3 53.59 -5.98 -18.09
C ALA A 3 53.05 -4.58 -18.42
N ARG A 4 53.76 -3.83 -19.26
CA ARG A 4 53.35 -2.51 -19.78
C ARG A 4 52.26 -2.61 -20.85
N GLU A 5 52.32 -3.62 -21.71
CA GLU A 5 51.29 -3.90 -22.72
C GLU A 5 50.01 -4.42 -22.08
N VAL A 6 50.12 -5.22 -21.01
CA VAL A 6 48.98 -5.69 -20.21
C VAL A 6 48.34 -4.54 -19.43
N ALA A 7 49.13 -3.61 -18.88
CA ALA A 7 48.62 -2.41 -18.21
C ALA A 7 47.93 -1.43 -19.19
N VAL A 8 48.44 -1.29 -20.42
CA VAL A 8 47.79 -0.48 -21.47
C VAL A 8 46.52 -1.17 -21.98
N LEU A 9 46.50 -2.50 -22.13
CA LEU A 9 45.26 -3.24 -22.45
C LEU A 9 44.23 -3.18 -21.32
N LEU A 10 44.64 -3.28 -20.06
CA LEU A 10 43.75 -3.15 -18.90
C LEU A 10 43.23 -1.71 -18.73
N SER A 11 44.05 -0.69 -19.06
CA SER A 11 43.64 0.71 -19.11
C SER A 11 42.73 1.02 -20.30
N TRP A 12 42.90 0.34 -21.43
CA TRP A 12 41.98 0.43 -22.58
C TRP A 12 40.66 -0.30 -22.32
N LEU A 13 40.70 -1.45 -21.63
CA LEU A 13 39.50 -2.19 -21.22
C LEU A 13 38.72 -1.48 -20.10
N SER A 14 39.38 -0.66 -19.26
CA SER A 14 38.69 0.25 -18.33
C SER A 14 38.17 1.54 -18.97
N CYS A 15 38.47 1.78 -20.25
CA CYS A 15 38.09 2.99 -20.98
C CYS A 15 36.70 2.89 -21.66
N CYS A 16 36.04 1.73 -21.55
CA CYS A 16 34.71 1.47 -22.12
C CYS A 16 33.57 1.56 -21.08
N GLY A 17 33.75 2.31 -19.99
CA GLY A 17 32.62 2.80 -19.22
C GLY A 17 31.93 3.91 -20.02
N LEU A 18 30.65 3.74 -20.36
CA LEU A 18 29.83 4.86 -20.82
C LEU A 18 29.94 5.97 -19.76
N ALA A 19 30.29 7.17 -20.18
CA ALA A 19 30.32 8.29 -19.27
C ALA A 19 28.90 8.58 -18.76
N VAL A 20 28.81 8.96 -17.49
CA VAL A 20 27.53 9.21 -16.83
C VAL A 20 27.64 10.53 -16.10
N TRP A 21 26.59 11.33 -16.15
CA TRP A 21 26.51 12.52 -15.32
C TRP A 21 25.23 12.56 -14.51
N ARG A 22 25.30 13.16 -13.33
CA ARG A 22 24.27 13.15 -12.30
C ARG A 22 24.15 14.54 -11.70
N TYR A 23 23.05 14.74 -10.98
CA TYR A 23 22.88 15.91 -10.16
C TYR A 23 22.19 15.54 -8.85
N HIS A 24 22.51 16.28 -7.79
CA HIS A 24 21.91 16.10 -6.48
C HIS A 24 21.79 17.43 -5.75
N SER A 25 20.98 17.47 -4.70
CA SER A 25 20.87 18.62 -3.81
C SER A 25 21.03 18.14 -2.37
N ASN A 26 21.32 19.07 -1.47
CA ASN A 26 21.35 18.81 -0.04
C ASN A 26 19.94 18.49 0.52
N SER A 27 18.88 18.81 -0.23
CA SER A 27 17.52 18.39 0.07
C SER A 27 17.19 17.02 -0.54
N ARG A 28 16.76 16.08 0.30
CA ARG A 28 16.30 14.73 -0.09
C ARG A 28 15.02 14.71 -0.92
N ASP A 29 14.29 15.82 -0.97
CA ASP A 29 12.97 15.85 -1.61
C ASP A 29 13.06 16.11 -3.12
N TYR A 30 14.13 16.73 -3.63
CA TYR A 30 14.23 17.22 -5.03
C TYR A 30 13.06 18.10 -5.52
N GLN A 31 11.97 18.24 -4.76
CA GLN A 31 10.86 19.17 -4.93
C GLN A 31 11.30 20.61 -4.70
N ILE A 32 12.47 20.81 -4.10
CA ILE A 32 13.08 22.11 -3.84
C ILE A 32 14.34 22.27 -4.70
N PHE A 33 14.22 22.13 -6.02
CA PHE A 33 15.11 22.87 -6.90
C PHE A 33 14.56 24.26 -6.97
N SER A 34 15.13 25.16 -6.16
CA SER A 34 14.71 26.55 -6.10
C SER A 34 15.88 27.47 -6.41
N THR A 35 15.59 28.76 -6.58
CA THR A 35 16.62 29.78 -6.75
C THR A 35 17.57 29.92 -5.55
N ARG A 36 17.27 29.27 -4.42
CA ARG A 36 18.11 29.26 -3.21
C ARG A 36 18.95 27.98 -3.06
N SER A 37 18.62 26.94 -3.82
CA SER A 37 19.16 25.60 -3.62
C SER A 37 20.51 25.43 -4.31
N ILE A 38 21.45 24.75 -3.64
CA ILE A 38 22.69 24.31 -4.30
C ILE A 38 22.40 23.02 -5.06
N ILE A 39 22.70 23.02 -6.36
CA ILE A 39 22.62 21.85 -7.23
C ILE A 39 24.05 21.37 -7.47
N LYS A 40 24.40 20.20 -6.95
CA LYS A 40 25.69 19.57 -7.18
C LYS A 40 25.62 18.80 -8.50
N LEU A 41 26.56 19.07 -9.39
CA LEU A 41 26.74 18.37 -10.66
C LEU A 41 27.92 17.41 -10.54
N GLU A 42 27.78 16.22 -11.10
CA GLU A 42 28.80 15.17 -11.06
C GLU A 42 28.90 14.51 -12.43
N TYR A 43 30.10 14.44 -12.99
CA TYR A 43 30.41 13.71 -14.22
C TYR A 43 31.43 12.61 -13.93
N GLU A 44 31.10 11.39 -14.33
CA GLU A 44 31.93 10.20 -14.24
C GLU A 44 32.40 9.82 -15.65
N GLY A 45 33.67 10.13 -15.95
CA GLY A 45 34.30 9.82 -17.24
C GLY A 45 35.62 10.57 -17.42
N THR A 46 36.45 10.12 -18.35
CA THR A 46 37.80 10.69 -18.60
C THR A 46 37.80 11.80 -19.66
N LEU A 47 36.68 11.99 -20.37
CA LEU A 47 36.59 12.89 -21.53
C LEU A 47 36.00 14.28 -21.19
N PHE A 48 35.72 14.56 -19.91
CA PHE A 48 35.15 15.81 -19.45
C PHE A 48 36.04 17.02 -19.78
N THR A 49 35.44 18.10 -20.29
CA THR A 49 36.15 19.37 -20.50
C THR A 49 35.57 20.49 -19.64
N GLU A 50 34.28 20.79 -19.79
CA GLU A 50 33.62 21.84 -19.02
C GLU A 50 32.09 21.70 -18.99
N TRP A 51 31.42 22.40 -18.07
CA TRP A 51 29.96 22.49 -18.01
C TRP A 51 29.40 23.62 -18.87
N SER A 52 28.44 23.29 -19.74
CA SER A 52 27.58 24.25 -20.43
C SER A 52 26.33 24.52 -19.60
N VAL A 53 26.18 25.78 -19.18
CA VAL A 53 25.09 26.27 -18.32
C VAL A 53 24.60 27.63 -18.83
N PRO A 54 23.31 27.98 -18.64
CA PRO A 54 22.76 29.25 -19.11
C PRO A 54 23.28 30.41 -18.26
N GLU A 55 23.23 31.63 -18.81
CA GLU A 55 23.71 32.85 -18.12
C GLU A 55 22.97 33.14 -16.80
N THR A 56 21.74 32.66 -16.68
CA THR A 56 20.92 32.75 -15.47
C THR A 56 21.38 31.83 -14.34
N CYS A 57 22.37 30.96 -14.60
CA CYS A 57 22.96 30.09 -13.59
C CYS A 57 24.48 30.29 -13.51
N THR A 58 25.01 30.19 -12.29
CA THR A 58 26.42 30.33 -11.96
C THR A 58 26.97 28.99 -11.49
N VAL A 59 28.16 28.64 -11.95
CA VAL A 59 28.88 27.44 -11.54
C VAL A 59 30.18 27.86 -10.87
N LEU A 60 30.54 27.23 -9.74
CA LEU A 60 31.76 27.57 -9.00
C LEU A 60 33.02 27.41 -9.85
N ASP A 61 33.20 26.22 -10.43
CA ASP A 61 34.24 25.95 -11.44
C ASP A 61 33.64 25.10 -12.56
N LYS A 62 33.62 25.64 -13.78
CA LYS A 62 33.08 24.95 -14.96
C LYS A 62 33.95 23.78 -15.41
N ARG A 63 35.24 23.76 -15.08
CA ARG A 63 36.20 22.73 -15.54
C ARG A 63 36.34 21.56 -14.59
N LEU A 64 35.71 21.61 -13.42
CA LEU A 64 35.67 20.48 -12.50
C LEU A 64 34.50 19.54 -12.87
N PRO A 65 34.76 18.22 -12.99
CA PRO A 65 33.71 17.24 -13.25
C PRO A 65 32.71 17.14 -12.09
N VAL A 66 33.12 17.53 -10.88
CA VAL A 66 32.24 17.71 -9.73
C VAL A 66 32.24 19.18 -9.34
N THR A 67 31.08 19.82 -9.39
CA THR A 67 30.95 21.27 -9.15
C THR A 67 29.56 21.63 -8.62
N GLU A 68 29.37 22.88 -8.19
CA GLU A 68 28.10 23.39 -7.70
C GLU A 68 27.51 24.41 -8.68
N LEU A 69 26.21 24.29 -8.92
CA LEU A 69 25.39 25.14 -9.77
C LEU A 69 24.36 25.89 -8.90
N ARG A 70 24.22 27.20 -9.13
CA ARG A 70 23.19 28.05 -8.53
C ARG A 70 22.48 28.86 -9.61
N CYS A 71 21.15 28.79 -9.66
CA CYS A 71 20.36 29.53 -10.62
C CYS A 71 19.62 30.70 -9.95
N SER A 72 19.78 31.92 -10.48
CA SER A 72 19.20 33.13 -9.87
C SER A 72 17.75 33.37 -10.29
N SER A 73 17.30 32.77 -11.40
CA SER A 73 15.93 32.90 -11.90
C SER A 73 15.18 31.57 -11.91
N PRO A 74 13.87 31.58 -11.60
CA PRO A 74 13.03 30.42 -11.78
C PRO A 74 12.83 30.12 -13.27
N GLY A 75 12.65 28.85 -13.62
CA GLY A 75 12.43 28.42 -14.99
C GLY A 75 13.07 27.07 -15.29
N ILE A 76 13.19 26.80 -16.58
CA ILE A 76 13.79 25.57 -17.12
C ILE A 76 15.16 25.93 -17.65
N HIS A 77 16.20 25.30 -17.12
CA HIS A 77 17.60 25.60 -17.41
C HIS A 77 18.25 24.39 -18.09
N ALA A 78 18.79 24.59 -19.28
CA ALA A 78 19.47 23.56 -20.05
C ALA A 78 20.91 23.38 -19.55
N VAL A 79 21.26 22.18 -19.10
CA VAL A 79 22.58 21.86 -18.56
C VAL A 79 23.13 20.65 -19.29
N LYS A 80 24.39 20.74 -19.74
CA LYS A 80 25.10 19.61 -20.32
C LYS A 80 26.61 19.65 -20.05
N PRO A 81 27.27 18.51 -19.84
CA PRO A 81 28.72 18.44 -19.87
C PRO A 81 29.21 18.53 -21.32
N ILE A 82 30.28 19.28 -21.54
CA ILE A 82 31.04 19.27 -22.78
C ILE A 82 32.17 18.24 -22.59
N VAL A 83 32.35 17.39 -23.60
CA VAL A 83 33.33 16.30 -23.58
C VAL A 83 34.12 16.28 -24.89
N MET A 84 35.31 15.69 -24.88
CA MET A 84 36.14 15.51 -26.10
C MET A 84 35.64 14.37 -27.02
N GLY A 85 34.58 13.67 -26.62
CA GLY A 85 34.00 12.51 -27.30
C GLY A 85 32.64 12.82 -27.95
N PRO A 86 31.76 11.81 -28.12
CA PRO A 86 30.39 12.04 -28.59
C PRO A 86 29.65 13.01 -27.66
N ASP A 87 28.82 13.89 -28.23
CA ASP A 87 28.07 14.90 -27.45
C ASP A 87 27.16 14.19 -26.44
N GLU A 88 27.26 14.62 -25.18
CA GLU A 88 26.47 14.07 -24.08
C GLU A 88 25.05 14.64 -24.09
N GLU A 89 24.10 13.88 -23.54
CA GLU A 89 22.72 14.33 -23.52
C GLU A 89 22.50 15.51 -22.56
N GLU A 90 21.87 16.55 -23.09
CA GLU A 90 21.39 17.71 -22.34
C GLU A 90 20.21 17.33 -21.42
N ARG A 91 20.21 17.90 -20.20
CA ARG A 91 19.09 17.80 -19.25
C ARG A 91 18.50 19.19 -18.99
N TYR A 92 17.19 19.22 -18.82
CA TYR A 92 16.45 20.44 -18.51
C TYR A 92 16.05 20.45 -17.03
N LEU A 93 16.79 21.23 -16.23
CA LEU A 93 16.56 21.34 -14.79
C LEU A 93 15.45 22.36 -14.51
N PHE A 94 14.44 21.95 -13.75
CA PHE A 94 13.33 22.80 -13.35
C PHE A 94 13.63 23.47 -12.01
N VAL A 95 13.81 24.78 -12.03
CA VAL A 95 14.08 25.60 -10.85
C VAL A 95 12.83 26.43 -10.52
N ALA A 96 12.23 26.20 -9.36
CA ALA A 96 11.02 26.86 -8.89
C ALA A 96 11.32 28.12 -8.08
N THR A 97 10.34 29.04 -8.00
CA THR A 97 10.27 30.01 -6.90
C THR A 97 9.66 29.33 -5.69
N SER A 98 10.47 29.07 -4.66
CA SER A 98 10.00 28.46 -3.41
C SER A 98 10.28 29.37 -2.23
N HIS A 99 9.28 29.50 -1.35
CA HIS A 99 9.44 30.09 -0.01
C HIS A 99 9.75 29.01 1.04
N ILE A 100 9.99 27.77 0.63
CA ILE A 100 10.38 26.68 1.52
C ILE A 100 11.90 26.62 1.56
N CYS A 101 12.48 26.86 2.73
CA CYS A 101 13.93 26.86 2.94
C CYS A 101 14.36 25.85 4.00
N PHE A 102 13.45 25.49 4.91
CA PHE A 102 13.75 24.63 6.04
C PHE A 102 12.97 23.33 5.93
N LEU A 103 13.55 22.26 6.46
CA LEU A 103 12.95 20.93 6.46
C LEU A 103 12.83 20.39 7.90
N TRP A 104 11.91 19.44 8.08
CA TRP A 104 11.84 18.67 9.31
C TRP A 104 12.87 17.53 9.28
N TYR A 105 13.75 17.49 10.28
CA TYR A 105 14.48 16.29 10.61
C TYR A 105 13.71 15.52 11.69
N TYR A 106 13.70 14.19 11.61
CA TYR A 106 13.08 13.36 12.63
C TYR A 106 13.86 12.08 12.90
N ARG A 107 13.79 11.61 14.16
CA ARG A 107 14.18 10.27 14.57
C ARG A 107 13.07 9.60 15.37
N VAL A 108 13.04 8.28 15.39
CA VAL A 108 11.97 7.51 16.02
C VAL A 108 12.55 6.56 17.05
N ARG A 109 12.00 6.60 18.26
CA ARG A 109 12.29 5.62 19.32
C ARG A 109 11.08 4.72 19.54
N HIS A 110 11.30 3.42 19.47
CA HIS A 110 10.26 2.40 19.60
C HIS A 110 10.16 1.90 21.05
N PHE A 111 8.96 2.00 21.64
CA PHE A 111 8.65 1.45 22.96
C PHE A 111 7.70 0.25 22.83
N PHE A 112 8.27 -0.96 22.83
CA PHE A 112 7.51 -2.19 22.64
C PHE A 112 6.58 -2.54 23.82
N ASN A 113 6.91 -2.09 25.04
CA ASN A 113 6.14 -2.43 26.25
C ASN A 113 4.72 -1.86 26.25
N ASN A 114 4.53 -0.67 25.67
CA ASN A 114 3.24 0.02 25.59
C ASN A 114 2.78 0.24 24.14
N LEU A 115 3.50 -0.32 23.16
CA LEU A 115 3.24 -0.17 21.72
C LEU A 115 3.17 1.29 21.26
N THR A 116 4.09 2.13 21.73
CA THR A 116 4.17 3.55 21.33
C THR A 116 5.52 3.89 20.70
N GLN A 117 5.52 4.94 19.88
CA GLN A 117 6.70 5.50 19.22
C GLN A 117 6.85 6.95 19.66
N ALA A 118 8.04 7.33 20.13
CA ALA A 118 8.39 8.75 20.29
C ALA A 118 9.11 9.24 19.05
N ILE A 119 8.55 10.26 18.43
CA ILE A 119 9.11 10.98 17.30
C ILE A 119 9.80 12.21 17.87
N ILE A 120 11.10 12.30 17.65
CA ILE A 120 11.94 13.41 18.09
C ILE A 120 12.24 14.23 16.83
N VAL A 121 11.80 15.48 16.80
CA VAL A 121 11.78 16.33 15.60
C VAL A 121 12.54 17.62 15.86
N TRP A 122 13.23 18.13 14.85
CA TRP A 122 13.79 19.48 14.83
C TRP A 122 13.77 20.04 13.40
N ALA A 123 13.87 21.37 13.27
CA ALA A 123 14.00 22.03 11.98
C ALA A 123 15.49 22.18 11.62
N TYR A 124 15.82 21.93 10.37
CA TYR A 124 17.17 22.14 9.85
C TYR A 124 17.15 22.88 8.51
N ASP A 125 18.24 23.57 8.22
CA ASP A 125 18.51 24.21 6.94
C ASP A 125 19.40 23.29 6.10
N PRO A 126 18.91 22.72 4.97
CA PRO A 126 19.71 21.84 4.13
C PRO A 126 21.02 22.45 3.62
N GLU A 127 21.10 23.77 3.50
CA GLU A 127 22.31 24.43 2.99
C GLU A 127 23.37 24.70 4.07
N ASN A 128 22.98 24.61 5.37
CA ASN A 128 23.85 24.88 6.51
C ASN A 128 23.93 23.72 7.53
N ALA A 129 23.32 22.58 7.20
CA ALA A 129 23.32 21.38 8.02
C ALA A 129 24.64 20.63 7.96
N ASP A 130 24.91 19.85 9.01
CA ASP A 130 26.09 19.00 9.06
C ASP A 130 25.93 17.74 8.19
N SER A 131 27.03 17.00 8.01
CA SER A 131 27.02 15.79 7.20
C SER A 131 26.05 14.74 7.73
N ASP A 132 25.88 14.63 9.03
CA ASP A 132 25.08 13.58 9.66
C ASP A 132 23.58 13.85 9.52
N GLU A 133 23.16 15.12 9.56
CA GLU A 133 21.79 15.57 9.28
C GLU A 133 21.45 15.35 7.79
N LEU A 134 22.38 15.67 6.88
CA LEU A 134 22.20 15.41 5.44
C LEU A 134 22.14 13.91 5.13
N LEU A 135 22.98 13.10 5.80
CA LEU A 135 23.00 11.64 5.71
C LEU A 135 21.89 10.96 6.51
N GLY A 136 21.11 11.71 7.30
CA GLY A 136 19.95 11.16 8.01
C GLY A 136 20.33 10.17 9.11
N SER A 137 21.55 10.31 9.63
CA SER A 137 22.18 9.52 10.70
C SER A 137 22.41 10.32 11.99
N ALA A 138 22.13 11.63 11.98
CA ALA A 138 22.22 12.47 13.17
C ALA A 138 21.30 11.99 14.30
N GLU A 139 21.89 11.85 15.50
CA GLU A 139 21.18 11.49 16.73
C GLU A 139 20.70 12.70 17.53
N GLU A 140 21.37 13.83 17.39
CA GLU A 140 21.04 15.12 18.00
C GLU A 140 21.18 16.23 16.94
N PRO A 141 20.46 17.36 17.07
CA PRO A 141 20.60 18.47 16.14
C PRO A 141 22.02 19.03 16.15
N SER A 142 22.50 19.48 15.00
CA SER A 142 23.71 20.29 14.92
C SER A 142 23.53 21.62 15.68
N ILE A 143 24.62 22.30 16.04
CA ILE A 143 24.54 23.61 16.73
C ILE A 143 23.68 24.60 15.93
N ASN A 144 23.81 24.59 14.60
CA ASN A 144 23.00 25.43 13.71
C ASN A 144 21.51 25.09 13.80
N SER A 145 21.17 23.80 13.69
CA SER A 145 19.80 23.31 13.76
C SER A 145 19.18 23.49 15.15
N GLU A 146 19.96 23.39 16.22
CA GLU A 146 19.51 23.66 17.59
C GLU A 146 19.11 25.12 17.76
N VAL A 147 19.96 26.06 17.31
CA VAL A 147 19.68 27.50 17.37
C VAL A 147 18.48 27.84 16.48
N LEU A 148 18.45 27.35 15.25
CA LEU A 148 17.35 27.56 14.29
C LEU A 148 16.01 27.09 14.88
N SER A 149 15.96 25.86 15.37
CA SER A 149 14.76 25.27 15.97
C SER A 149 14.30 26.07 17.20
N THR A 150 15.24 26.54 18.02
CA THR A 150 14.93 27.37 19.19
C THR A 150 14.34 28.72 18.80
N GLN A 151 14.92 29.39 17.81
CA GLN A 151 14.38 30.65 17.28
C GLN A 151 13.00 30.45 16.66
N MET A 152 12.82 29.41 15.85
CA MET A 152 11.51 29.05 15.29
C MET A 152 10.48 28.80 16.39
N ALA A 153 10.84 28.09 17.45
CA ALA A 153 9.95 27.87 18.59
C ALA A 153 9.49 29.19 19.24
N THR A 154 10.39 30.18 19.37
CA THR A 154 10.05 31.49 19.95
C THR A 154 9.07 32.29 19.08
N VAL A 155 9.12 32.14 17.76
CA VAL A 155 8.16 32.79 16.83
C VAL A 155 6.86 32.00 16.65
N GLY A 156 6.66 30.94 17.43
CA GLY A 156 5.42 30.17 17.47
C GLY A 156 5.40 28.93 16.58
N GLN A 157 6.55 28.52 16.04
CA GLN A 157 6.64 27.27 15.29
C GLN A 157 6.47 26.06 16.23
N LYS A 158 5.61 25.12 15.85
CA LYS A 158 5.36 23.90 16.63
C LYS A 158 5.04 22.73 15.70
N PRO A 159 5.89 21.69 15.63
CA PRO A 159 5.59 20.52 14.84
C PRO A 159 4.43 19.75 15.44
N THR A 160 3.54 19.29 14.58
CA THR A 160 2.39 18.47 14.90
C THR A 160 2.34 17.29 13.94
N VAL A 161 2.11 16.09 14.48
CA VAL A 161 2.03 14.88 13.65
C VAL A 161 0.58 14.60 13.33
N TYR A 162 0.26 14.66 12.05
CA TYR A 162 -1.04 14.33 11.50
C TYR A 162 -1.00 12.93 10.92
N THR A 163 -1.96 12.09 11.27
CA THR A 163 -2.15 10.83 10.57
C THR A 163 -3.03 11.04 9.36
N ILE A 164 -2.61 10.57 8.19
CA ILE A 164 -3.37 10.80 6.95
C ILE A 164 -4.61 9.91 6.92
N LEU A 165 -4.49 8.65 7.34
CA LEU A 165 -5.57 7.67 7.22
C LEU A 165 -6.62 7.81 8.31
N LYS A 166 -6.26 8.17 9.56
CA LYS A 166 -7.24 8.35 10.66
C LYS A 166 -7.56 9.80 11.01
N ARG A 167 -6.91 10.79 10.39
CA ARG A 167 -7.06 12.23 10.70
C ARG A 167 -6.88 12.58 12.19
N LYS A 168 -6.14 11.75 12.94
CA LYS A 168 -5.71 12.03 14.30
C LYS A 168 -4.56 13.03 14.29
N VAL A 169 -4.53 13.83 15.34
CA VAL A 169 -3.53 14.89 15.56
C VAL A 169 -2.79 14.56 16.85
N TYR A 170 -1.47 14.48 16.77
CA TYR A 170 -0.60 14.24 17.92
C TYR A 170 0.28 15.46 18.15
N LEU A 171 0.15 16.02 19.34
CA LEU A 171 0.83 17.25 19.75
C LEU A 171 2.06 16.91 20.58
N SER A 172 3.09 17.76 20.49
CA SER A 172 4.18 17.77 21.46
C SER A 172 3.64 18.22 22.81
N ASN A 173 3.66 17.32 23.80
CA ASN A 173 3.24 17.57 25.18
C ASN A 173 4.40 18.01 26.08
N GLU A 174 5.65 17.80 25.65
CA GLU A 174 6.85 18.17 26.41
C GLU A 174 7.37 19.56 26.02
N LYS A 175 7.99 20.25 27.00
CA LYS A 175 8.78 21.46 26.72
C LYS A 175 9.99 21.10 25.88
N MET A 176 10.28 21.93 24.89
CA MET A 176 11.43 21.78 24.01
C MET A 176 12.73 21.72 24.82
N LYS A 177 13.61 20.77 24.49
CA LYS A 177 14.93 20.61 25.12
C LYS A 177 15.98 20.49 24.02
N ARG A 178 17.05 21.29 24.10
CA ARG A 178 18.16 21.28 23.13
C ARG A 178 17.70 21.28 21.67
N GLY A 179 16.85 22.22 21.26
CA GLY A 179 16.39 22.29 19.87
C GLY A 179 15.30 21.28 19.45
N THR A 180 14.90 20.33 20.31
CA THR A 180 14.05 19.20 19.89
C THR A 180 12.65 19.17 20.50
N TRP A 181 11.67 18.74 19.69
CA TRP A 181 10.29 18.42 20.09
C TRP A 181 10.08 16.91 20.16
N ASN A 182 9.35 16.45 21.18
CA ASN A 182 9.02 15.04 21.39
C ASN A 182 7.52 14.80 21.24
N ILE A 183 7.13 13.94 20.31
CA ILE A 183 5.73 13.62 19.99
C ILE A 183 5.52 12.11 20.11
N VAL A 184 4.61 11.68 20.98
CA VAL A 184 4.31 10.25 21.18
C VAL A 184 3.10 9.85 20.34
N VAL A 185 3.27 8.81 19.54
CA VAL A 185 2.22 8.23 18.69
C VAL A 185 2.08 6.72 18.95
N PRO A 186 0.89 6.13 18.82
CA PRO A 186 0.72 4.68 18.91
C PRO A 186 1.35 3.97 17.70
N MET A 187 1.93 2.80 17.93
CA MET A 187 2.34 1.89 16.87
C MET A 187 1.08 1.27 16.24
N THR A 188 0.84 1.53 14.96
CA THR A 188 -0.32 1.03 14.24
C THR A 188 0.07 0.45 12.88
N LYS A 189 -0.67 -0.56 12.42
CA LYS A 189 -0.53 -1.10 11.06
C LYS A 189 -1.43 -0.38 10.06
N ASP A 190 -2.55 0.17 10.52
CA ASP A 190 -3.63 0.75 9.72
C ASP A 190 -3.58 2.28 9.61
N ASP A 191 -2.47 2.89 10.05
CA ASP A 191 -2.28 4.35 10.08
C ASP A 191 -0.80 4.73 10.00
N ALA A 192 -0.06 4.01 9.14
CA ALA A 192 1.39 4.12 9.06
C ALA A 192 1.86 5.44 8.44
N LEU A 193 1.13 5.96 7.44
CA LEU A 193 1.47 7.21 6.77
C LEU A 193 1.02 8.42 7.61
N LYS A 194 1.99 9.25 7.98
CA LYS A 194 1.83 10.42 8.82
C LYS A 194 2.55 11.60 8.19
N GLU A 195 2.21 12.79 8.63
CA GLU A 195 2.78 14.04 8.13
C GLU A 195 3.14 14.92 9.32
N ILE A 196 4.37 15.41 9.32
CA ILE A 196 4.83 16.43 10.26
C ILE A 196 4.50 17.77 9.62
N ARG A 197 3.62 18.54 10.27
CA ARG A 197 3.32 19.92 9.85
C ARG A 197 3.72 20.90 10.92
N GLY A 198 4.23 22.05 10.48
CA GLY A 198 4.43 23.21 11.33
C GLY A 198 3.21 24.10 11.37
N ASN A 199 3.21 25.03 12.33
CA ASN A 199 2.46 26.26 12.18
C ASN A 199 3.04 27.05 10.99
N GLN A 200 2.17 27.78 10.28
CA GLN A 200 2.58 28.68 9.20
C GLN A 200 3.23 29.93 9.79
N VAL A 201 4.51 29.81 10.14
CA VAL A 201 5.32 30.91 10.67
C VAL A 201 6.40 31.24 9.66
N ILE A 202 6.53 32.53 9.36
CA ILE A 202 7.56 33.05 8.48
C ILE A 202 8.81 33.32 9.31
N PHE A 203 9.94 32.77 8.88
CA PHE A 203 11.27 33.08 9.42
C PHE A 203 12.18 33.44 8.25
N GLN A 204 12.66 34.70 8.19
CA GLN A 204 13.49 35.19 7.08
C GLN A 204 12.87 34.97 5.68
N ASP A 205 11.57 35.29 5.54
CA ASP A 205 10.76 35.06 4.32
C ASP A 205 10.68 33.60 3.86
N CYS A 206 10.96 32.66 4.78
CA CYS A 206 10.94 31.23 4.55
C CYS A 206 9.96 30.51 5.48
N PHE A 207 9.49 29.36 5.00
CA PHE A 207 8.70 28.39 5.73
C PHE A 207 9.45 27.06 5.88
N VAL A 208 9.00 26.27 6.86
CA VAL A 208 9.36 24.86 7.00
C VAL A 208 8.41 24.02 6.13
N ALA A 209 8.94 23.12 5.32
CA ALA A 209 8.12 22.21 4.52
C ALA A 209 7.31 21.27 5.42
N ASP A 210 6.09 20.94 5.01
CA ASP A 210 5.42 19.75 5.54
C ASP A 210 6.19 18.50 5.11
N PHE A 211 6.31 17.52 6.00
CA PHE A 211 7.15 16.34 5.74
C PHE A 211 6.39 15.04 5.97
N LEU A 212 6.33 14.21 4.94
CA LEU A 212 5.68 12.90 4.98
C LEU A 212 6.61 11.85 5.60
N ILE A 213 6.11 11.18 6.64
CA ILE A 213 6.79 10.08 7.32
C ILE A 213 5.94 8.82 7.30
N LEU A 214 6.58 7.67 7.09
CA LEU A 214 5.94 6.38 7.24
C LEU A 214 6.43 5.72 8.53
N LEU A 215 5.57 5.72 9.54
CA LEU A 215 5.81 5.05 10.82
C LEU A 215 4.98 3.78 10.90
N THR A 216 5.60 2.69 10.44
CA THR A 216 5.03 1.34 10.47
C THR A 216 5.31 0.65 11.81
N PHE A 217 4.65 -0.48 12.00
CA PHE A 217 5.04 -1.42 13.05
C PHE A 217 6.42 -2.01 12.70
N PRO A 218 7.46 -1.85 13.54
CA PRO A 218 8.81 -2.27 13.19
C PRO A 218 8.88 -3.79 13.05
N ILE A 219 9.35 -4.27 11.90
CA ILE A 219 9.77 -5.66 11.71
C ILE A 219 11.23 -5.73 12.14
N LEU A 220 11.53 -6.63 13.07
CA LEU A 220 12.90 -6.86 13.50
C LEU A 220 13.68 -7.54 12.38
N THR A 221 14.92 -7.10 12.17
CA THR A 221 15.85 -7.77 11.25
C THR A 221 16.42 -9.02 11.92
N ILE A 222 16.69 -10.05 11.13
CA ILE A 222 17.28 -11.29 11.62
C ILE A 222 18.77 -11.01 11.94
N PRO A 223 19.24 -11.27 13.17
CA PRO A 223 20.63 -11.00 13.53
C PRO A 223 21.59 -11.92 12.77
N GLU A 224 22.79 -11.41 12.49
CA GLU A 224 23.88 -12.21 11.95
C GLU A 224 24.36 -13.20 13.03
N ILE A 225 24.31 -14.50 12.72
CA ILE A 225 24.74 -15.57 13.64
C ILE A 225 26.14 -16.03 13.22
N PRO A 226 27.14 -15.98 14.12
CA PRO A 226 28.50 -16.45 13.80
C PRO A 226 28.52 -17.93 13.37
N GLY A 227 29.34 -18.25 12.36
CA GLY A 227 29.48 -19.61 11.83
C GLY A 227 28.42 -20.02 10.79
N TYR A 228 27.39 -19.20 10.58
CA TYR A 228 26.40 -19.45 9.53
C TYR A 228 26.94 -19.06 8.17
N LEU A 229 26.50 -19.76 7.12
CA LEU A 229 26.96 -19.62 5.75
C LEU A 229 26.09 -18.61 4.97
N PRO A 230 26.66 -17.86 4.00
CA PRO A 230 25.90 -16.90 3.20
C PRO A 230 24.76 -17.57 2.44
N ILE A 231 23.75 -16.85 1.98
CA ILE A 231 22.75 -17.38 1.05
C ILE A 231 22.62 -16.40 -0.09
N SER A 232 22.64 -16.87 -1.32
CA SER A 232 22.82 -16.01 -2.49
C SER A 232 22.09 -16.55 -3.72
N SER A 233 21.93 -15.67 -4.70
CA SER A 233 21.55 -16.05 -6.05
C SER A 233 22.78 -16.63 -6.79
N PRO A 234 22.59 -17.24 -7.98
CA PRO A 234 23.71 -17.76 -8.78
C PRO A 234 24.74 -16.69 -9.12
N ARG A 235 26.02 -17.08 -9.22
CA ARG A 235 27.11 -16.17 -9.58
C ARG A 235 26.83 -15.43 -10.89
N GLY A 236 27.06 -14.12 -10.89
CA GLY A 236 26.83 -13.26 -12.06
C GLY A 236 25.36 -12.86 -12.28
N SER A 237 24.42 -13.36 -11.47
CA SER A 237 23.02 -12.94 -11.55
C SER A 237 22.82 -11.47 -11.14
N GLN A 238 21.75 -10.88 -11.65
CA GLN A 238 21.26 -9.58 -11.25
C GLN A 238 20.68 -9.62 -9.82
N LEU A 239 20.50 -8.44 -9.23
CA LEU A 239 19.93 -8.31 -7.89
C LEU A 239 18.48 -8.79 -7.87
N ILE A 240 18.14 -9.61 -6.88
CA ILE A 240 16.77 -10.04 -6.59
C ILE A 240 16.37 -9.39 -5.28
N ALA A 241 15.21 -8.76 -5.22
CA ALA A 241 14.80 -8.12 -3.99
C ALA A 241 13.28 -8.10 -3.82
N PHE A 242 12.87 -8.07 -2.55
CA PHE A 242 11.47 -8.06 -2.16
C PHE A 242 11.22 -6.98 -1.12
N ARG A 243 10.13 -6.24 -1.31
CA ARG A 243 9.63 -5.21 -0.40
C ARG A 243 8.24 -5.59 0.09
N ASP A 244 8.01 -5.43 1.40
CA ASP A 244 6.68 -5.58 1.97
C ASP A 244 5.75 -4.45 1.49
N SER A 245 4.52 -4.80 1.08
CA SER A 245 3.58 -3.83 0.52
C SER A 245 3.02 -2.85 1.56
N CYS A 246 2.95 -3.24 2.83
CA CYS A 246 2.46 -2.40 3.93
C CYS A 246 3.60 -1.80 4.77
N VAL A 247 4.80 -2.35 4.69
CA VAL A 247 5.98 -1.92 5.43
C VAL A 247 7.12 -1.62 4.46
N PHE A 248 7.02 -0.51 3.72
CA PHE A 248 7.98 -0.13 2.66
C PHE A 248 9.44 -0.10 3.09
N ALA A 249 9.70 0.19 4.37
CA ALA A 249 11.05 0.22 4.93
C ALA A 249 11.72 -1.16 5.03
N CYS A 250 10.93 -2.24 5.00
CA CYS A 250 11.40 -3.61 5.13
C CYS A 250 11.66 -4.22 3.76
N VAL A 251 12.95 -4.44 3.49
CA VAL A 251 13.43 -4.96 2.21
C VAL A 251 14.41 -6.10 2.47
N VAL A 252 14.32 -7.14 1.62
CA VAL A 252 15.35 -8.17 1.50
C VAL A 252 15.98 -8.06 0.13
N LEU A 253 17.30 -7.96 0.10
CA LEU A 253 18.12 -7.96 -1.11
C LEU A 253 18.96 -9.23 -1.15
N VAL A 254 18.80 -10.00 -2.20
CA VAL A 254 19.63 -11.17 -2.52
C VAL A 254 20.59 -10.77 -3.63
N THR A 255 21.88 -10.88 -3.34
CA THR A 255 22.97 -10.71 -4.31
C THR A 255 23.53 -12.08 -4.67
N ASP A 256 24.46 -12.12 -5.62
CA ASP A 256 25.14 -13.35 -6.01
C ASP A 256 26.26 -13.80 -5.04
N ARG A 257 26.40 -13.09 -3.90
CA ARG A 257 27.36 -13.42 -2.83
C ARG A 257 26.74 -13.52 -1.45
N GLU A 258 25.75 -12.69 -1.16
CA GLU A 258 25.17 -12.55 0.19
C GLU A 258 23.72 -12.06 0.12
N THR A 259 22.95 -12.29 1.19
CA THR A 259 21.61 -11.72 1.37
C THR A 259 21.61 -10.69 2.49
N PHE A 260 20.94 -9.56 2.25
CA PHE A 260 20.82 -8.44 3.18
C PHE A 260 19.36 -8.18 3.54
N GLN A 261 19.13 -7.79 4.80
CA GLN A 261 17.82 -7.36 5.28
C GLN A 261 17.93 -6.01 5.98
N THR A 262 16.98 -5.14 5.71
CA THR A 262 16.81 -3.82 6.35
C THR A 262 15.37 -3.66 6.85
N ASN A 263 15.17 -2.76 7.80
CA ASN A 263 13.86 -2.27 8.24
C ASN A 263 13.75 -0.73 8.16
N ASP A 264 14.72 -0.06 7.54
CA ASP A 264 14.83 1.39 7.44
C ASP A 264 15.22 1.88 6.03
N SER A 265 14.89 1.11 4.99
CA SER A 265 15.25 1.39 3.58
C SER A 265 16.77 1.45 3.35
N PHE A 266 17.52 0.51 3.92
CA PHE A 266 18.97 0.33 3.75
C PHE A 266 19.84 1.47 4.31
N ARG A 267 19.31 2.31 5.22
CA ARG A 267 20.17 3.16 6.05
C ARG A 267 21.04 2.28 6.95
N THR A 268 20.45 1.22 7.48
CA THR A 268 21.16 0.13 8.15
C THR A 268 20.69 -1.21 7.59
N TRP A 269 21.54 -2.23 7.70
CA TRP A 269 21.24 -3.57 7.22
C TRP A 269 21.98 -4.64 8.01
N THR A 270 21.49 -5.87 7.87
CA THR A 270 22.03 -7.08 8.49
C THR A 270 22.22 -8.16 7.42
N ARG A 271 23.22 -9.04 7.61
CA ARG A 271 23.42 -10.19 6.72
C ARG A 271 22.55 -11.36 7.15
N VAL A 272 21.80 -11.90 6.21
CA VAL A 272 20.96 -13.09 6.42
C VAL A 272 21.77 -14.31 6.02
N ARG A 273 22.08 -15.15 7.00
CA ARG A 273 22.85 -16.39 6.81
C ARG A 273 22.09 -17.60 7.31
N VAL A 274 22.49 -18.78 6.84
CA VAL A 274 21.84 -20.08 7.16
C VAL A 274 22.82 -21.02 7.87
N PRO A 275 22.33 -21.93 8.74
CA PRO A 275 23.21 -22.85 9.45
C PRO A 275 24.05 -23.71 8.49
N PRO A 276 25.30 -24.05 8.84
CA PRO A 276 26.04 -25.08 8.13
C PRO A 276 25.27 -26.42 8.21
N ASP A 277 25.43 -27.27 7.20
CA ASP A 277 24.84 -28.63 7.11
C ASP A 277 23.36 -28.75 6.72
N VAL A 278 22.61 -27.65 6.56
CA VAL A 278 21.20 -27.72 6.12
C VAL A 278 21.04 -27.72 4.60
N LEU A 279 21.89 -26.96 3.90
CA LEU A 279 21.92 -26.86 2.44
C LEU A 279 23.33 -27.13 1.95
N SER A 280 23.43 -27.80 0.80
CA SER A 280 24.68 -27.86 0.04
C SER A 280 25.07 -26.46 -0.48
N ASP A 281 26.34 -26.28 -0.83
CA ASP A 281 26.82 -25.01 -1.39
C ASP A 281 26.10 -24.63 -2.69
N ASP A 282 25.77 -25.62 -3.52
CA ASP A 282 25.05 -25.42 -4.78
C ASP A 282 23.59 -24.98 -4.54
N GLU A 283 22.91 -25.57 -3.56
CA GLU A 283 21.55 -25.13 -3.19
C GLU A 283 21.56 -23.73 -2.60
N ARG A 284 22.51 -23.45 -1.71
CA ARG A 284 22.62 -22.20 -0.97
C ARG A 284 22.96 -21.00 -1.87
N GLN A 285 23.54 -21.25 -3.04
CA GLN A 285 23.86 -20.26 -4.07
C GLN A 285 22.87 -20.26 -5.25
N ASN A 286 21.68 -20.86 -5.09
CA ASN A 286 20.67 -20.93 -6.15
C ASN A 286 19.30 -20.38 -5.73
N VAL A 287 19.28 -19.25 -5.04
CA VAL A 287 18.04 -18.51 -4.76
C VAL A 287 17.50 -17.90 -6.06
N THR A 288 16.25 -18.22 -6.39
CA THR A 288 15.56 -17.71 -7.59
C THR A 288 14.48 -16.68 -7.28
N ASP A 289 13.92 -16.71 -6.07
CA ASP A 289 12.92 -15.73 -5.61
C ASP A 289 12.94 -15.63 -4.08
N VAL A 290 12.46 -14.50 -3.56
CA VAL A 290 12.42 -14.22 -2.12
C VAL A 290 11.14 -13.46 -1.76
N THR A 291 10.57 -13.77 -0.60
CA THR A 291 9.44 -13.00 -0.06
C THR A 291 9.54 -12.83 1.46
N LEU A 292 8.87 -11.79 1.96
CA LEU A 292 8.77 -11.53 3.39
C LEU A 292 7.41 -11.98 3.93
N SER A 293 7.44 -12.56 5.11
CA SER A 293 6.28 -12.84 5.94
C SER A 293 6.49 -12.26 7.34
N ARG A 294 5.44 -12.24 8.16
CA ARG A 294 5.58 -11.85 9.58
C ARG A 294 6.48 -12.80 10.37
N ASP A 295 6.59 -14.04 9.92
CA ASP A 295 7.29 -15.11 10.63
C ASP A 295 8.77 -15.23 10.20
N GLY A 296 9.16 -14.57 9.10
CA GLY A 296 10.53 -14.57 8.59
C GLY A 296 10.62 -14.36 7.08
N ILE A 297 11.81 -14.61 6.54
CA ILE A 297 12.14 -14.52 5.11
C ILE A 297 11.94 -15.90 4.48
N ILE A 298 11.23 -15.97 3.35
CA ILE A 298 11.02 -17.20 2.60
C ILE A 298 11.85 -17.15 1.32
N PHE A 299 12.70 -18.15 1.12
CA PHE A 299 13.54 -18.33 -0.05
C PHE A 299 12.99 -19.43 -0.94
N HIS A 300 12.94 -19.18 -2.25
CA HIS A 300 12.67 -20.19 -3.27
C HIS A 300 13.98 -20.66 -3.88
N ILE A 301 14.27 -21.95 -3.72
CA ILE A 301 15.52 -22.59 -4.10
C ILE A 301 15.19 -23.95 -4.73
N ASN A 302 15.59 -24.20 -5.97
CA ASN A 302 15.44 -25.50 -6.64
C ASN A 302 14.01 -26.10 -6.58
N GLY A 303 12.98 -25.25 -6.66
CA GLY A 303 11.59 -25.73 -6.59
C GLY A 303 11.08 -26.04 -5.16
N VAL A 304 11.80 -25.59 -4.13
CA VAL A 304 11.48 -25.78 -2.71
C VAL A 304 11.44 -24.43 -1.99
N LEU A 305 10.57 -24.30 -0.98
CA LEU A 305 10.49 -23.12 -0.12
C LEU A 305 11.15 -23.36 1.24
N TYR A 306 12.02 -22.44 1.64
CA TYR A 306 12.71 -22.45 2.93
C TYR A 306 12.38 -21.17 3.71
N LEU A 307 12.08 -21.31 5.00
CA LEU A 307 11.83 -20.18 5.90
C LEU A 307 13.03 -19.94 6.81
N LYS A 308 13.61 -18.75 6.75
CA LYS A 308 14.54 -18.22 7.76
C LYS A 308 13.78 -17.33 8.74
N SER A 309 13.74 -17.74 10.00
CA SER A 309 13.14 -16.97 11.10
C SER A 309 14.15 -16.71 12.22
N PHE A 310 13.73 -16.01 13.27
CA PHE A 310 14.49 -15.90 14.53
C PHE A 310 14.68 -17.25 15.24
N ARG A 311 13.81 -18.22 14.99
CA ARG A 311 13.84 -19.55 15.65
C ARG A 311 14.72 -20.56 14.94
N GLY A 312 15.08 -20.32 13.68
CA GLY A 312 15.88 -21.24 12.88
C GLY A 312 15.62 -21.12 11.38
N PHE A 313 16.12 -22.12 10.65
CA PHE A 313 15.96 -22.26 9.21
C PHE A 313 15.26 -23.59 8.94
N ILE A 314 14.09 -23.56 8.29
CA ILE A 314 13.25 -24.75 8.08
C ILE A 314 12.88 -24.92 6.61
N LYS A 315 12.94 -26.16 6.12
CA LYS A 315 12.28 -26.55 4.87
C LYS A 315 10.78 -26.61 5.14
N MET A 316 9.99 -25.85 4.37
CA MET A 316 8.56 -25.71 4.63
C MET A 316 7.79 -27.00 4.30
N GLY A 317 7.83 -27.44 3.04
CA GLY A 317 7.30 -28.74 2.57
C GLY A 317 5.99 -29.19 3.23
N ARG A 318 5.88 -30.50 3.47
CA ARG A 318 4.66 -31.09 4.06
C ARG A 318 4.34 -30.60 5.47
N ILE A 319 5.32 -30.07 6.21
CA ILE A 319 5.14 -29.59 7.60
C ILE A 319 4.10 -28.47 7.66
N VAL A 320 4.01 -27.67 6.60
CA VAL A 320 3.03 -26.58 6.48
C VAL A 320 1.95 -26.82 5.43
N ASN A 321 1.76 -28.08 5.00
CA ASN A 321 0.85 -28.50 3.92
C ASN A 321 1.22 -27.96 2.52
N LEU A 322 2.52 -27.90 2.21
CA LEU A 322 3.03 -27.66 0.86
C LEU A 322 3.70 -28.93 0.31
N PRO A 323 3.84 -29.08 -1.01
CA PRO A 323 4.67 -30.14 -1.57
C PRO A 323 6.16 -29.92 -1.25
N ASP A 324 6.93 -31.00 -1.19
CA ASP A 324 8.34 -30.95 -0.81
C ASP A 324 9.26 -30.46 -1.93
N ASP A 325 8.76 -30.45 -3.16
CA ASP A 325 9.41 -30.04 -4.42
C ASP A 325 8.37 -29.56 -5.46
N GLY A 326 8.84 -29.13 -6.63
CA GLY A 326 7.99 -28.75 -7.77
C GLY A 326 7.26 -27.40 -7.63
N ILE A 327 7.62 -26.58 -6.63
CA ILE A 327 7.12 -25.21 -6.49
C ILE A 327 7.62 -24.37 -7.66
N ALA A 328 6.70 -23.83 -8.45
CA ALA A 328 7.01 -22.99 -9.59
C ALA A 328 7.19 -21.51 -9.20
N GLY A 329 6.51 -21.06 -8.14
CA GLY A 329 6.68 -19.70 -7.64
C GLY A 329 5.90 -19.39 -6.38
N ILE A 330 6.16 -18.20 -5.85
CA ILE A 330 5.51 -17.63 -4.67
C ILE A 330 5.13 -16.18 -4.96
N SER A 331 4.03 -15.71 -4.38
CA SER A 331 3.56 -14.34 -4.55
C SER A 331 2.93 -13.84 -3.27
N SER A 332 3.05 -12.53 -3.05
CA SER A 332 2.46 -11.81 -1.92
C SER A 332 1.63 -10.65 -2.43
N ARG A 333 0.79 -10.09 -1.55
CA ARG A 333 0.03 -8.88 -1.88
C ARG A 333 0.96 -7.72 -2.20
N LYS A 334 0.76 -7.09 -3.36
CA LYS A 334 1.56 -5.94 -3.84
C LYS A 334 1.03 -4.59 -3.34
N TRP A 335 -0.26 -4.52 -3.02
CA TRP A 335 -0.92 -3.31 -2.51
C TRP A 335 -1.32 -3.46 -1.05
N CYS A 336 -1.05 -2.42 -0.24
CA CYS A 336 -1.43 -2.42 1.16
C CYS A 336 -2.90 -2.08 1.38
N TRP A 337 -3.70 -3.12 1.64
CA TRP A 337 -5.07 -2.98 2.13
C TRP A 337 -5.15 -3.47 3.57
N VAL A 338 -5.10 -2.53 4.52
CA VAL A 338 -5.11 -2.89 5.95
C VAL A 338 -6.52 -3.19 6.45
N LYS A 339 -7.51 -2.43 5.98
CA LYS A 339 -8.94 -2.66 6.23
C LYS A 339 -9.62 -3.18 4.96
N TYR A 340 -10.56 -4.09 5.15
CA TYR A 340 -11.40 -4.70 4.12
C TYR A 340 -12.59 -5.35 4.82
N LEU A 341 -13.73 -5.46 4.12
CA LEU A 341 -14.89 -6.20 4.61
C LEU A 341 -14.82 -7.65 4.11
N PHE A 342 -15.07 -8.63 4.97
CA PHE A 342 -15.13 -10.05 4.62
C PHE A 342 -16.44 -10.60 5.22
N LYS A 343 -17.38 -11.02 4.38
CA LYS A 343 -18.75 -11.38 4.76
C LYS A 343 -18.81 -12.63 5.64
N ALA A 344 -18.07 -13.67 5.25
CA ALA A 344 -18.08 -14.94 5.97
C ALA A 344 -17.09 -14.93 7.15
N LYS A 345 -17.25 -15.83 8.13
CA LYS A 345 -16.16 -16.12 9.09
C LYS A 345 -15.00 -16.79 8.34
N GLY A 346 -14.16 -16.01 7.67
CA GLY A 346 -13.05 -16.47 6.87
C GLY A 346 -11.76 -15.71 7.15
N ARG A 347 -10.70 -16.10 6.45
CA ARG A 347 -9.38 -15.50 6.57
C ARG A 347 -8.93 -15.09 5.18
N ARG A 348 -8.36 -13.89 5.10
CA ARG A 348 -7.68 -13.41 3.90
C ARG A 348 -6.29 -14.03 3.82
N SER A 349 -5.92 -14.57 2.66
CA SER A 349 -4.56 -15.05 2.40
C SER A 349 -3.58 -13.89 2.26
N ASN A 350 -2.32 -14.14 2.65
CA ASN A 350 -1.21 -13.19 2.50
C ASN A 350 -0.17 -13.66 1.48
N LEU A 351 -0.12 -14.97 1.22
CA LEU A 351 0.80 -15.61 0.29
C LEU A 351 0.03 -16.54 -0.63
N ALA A 352 0.44 -16.62 -1.89
CA ALA A 352 0.02 -17.63 -2.84
C ALA A 352 1.25 -18.39 -3.32
N VAL A 353 1.15 -19.72 -3.34
CA VAL A 353 2.23 -20.61 -3.78
C VAL A 353 1.62 -21.56 -4.81
N TRP A 354 2.34 -21.83 -5.89
CA TRP A 354 1.83 -22.74 -6.92
C TRP A 354 2.90 -23.68 -7.44
N THR A 355 2.44 -24.85 -7.86
CA THR A 355 3.18 -25.77 -8.73
C THR A 355 2.64 -25.63 -10.15
N LYS A 356 3.08 -26.49 -11.06
CA LYS A 356 2.49 -26.58 -12.41
C LYS A 356 0.99 -26.93 -12.39
N ASN A 357 0.51 -27.62 -11.35
CA ASN A 357 -0.82 -28.23 -11.31
C ASN A 357 -1.68 -27.85 -10.08
N GLU A 358 -1.11 -27.25 -9.04
CA GLU A 358 -1.83 -26.95 -7.80
C GLU A 358 -1.56 -25.52 -7.32
N ILE A 359 -2.56 -24.89 -6.71
CA ILE A 359 -2.48 -23.58 -6.08
C ILE A 359 -2.73 -23.71 -4.57
N PHE A 360 -1.91 -23.06 -3.77
CA PHE A 360 -1.99 -23.03 -2.31
C PHE A 360 -2.08 -21.58 -1.82
N LEU A 361 -2.94 -21.34 -0.82
CA LEU A 361 -3.06 -20.06 -0.13
C LEU A 361 -2.48 -20.16 1.27
N GLY A 362 -1.57 -19.24 1.59
CA GLY A 362 -0.93 -19.08 2.88
C GLY A 362 -1.61 -18.01 3.73
N TYR A 363 -1.93 -18.37 4.97
CA TYR A 363 -2.55 -17.50 5.97
C TYR A 363 -1.55 -17.11 7.08
N ILE A 364 -2.02 -16.35 8.06
CA ILE A 364 -1.24 -15.95 9.24
C ILE A 364 -0.69 -17.20 9.95
N LEU A 365 0.54 -17.11 10.48
CA LEU A 365 1.31 -18.23 11.07
C LEU A 365 1.71 -19.31 10.05
N LEU A 366 1.91 -18.93 8.78
CA LEU A 366 2.37 -19.81 7.69
C LEU A 366 1.54 -21.09 7.52
N LYS A 367 0.22 -21.01 7.75
CA LYS A 367 -0.68 -22.12 7.48
C LYS A 367 -1.08 -22.09 6.01
N PHE A 368 -0.72 -23.11 5.24
CA PHE A 368 -1.14 -23.23 3.85
C PHE A 368 -2.33 -24.19 3.71
N ALA A 369 -3.20 -23.87 2.77
CA ALA A 369 -4.29 -24.73 2.33
C ALA A 369 -4.29 -24.80 0.80
N ARG A 370 -4.49 -26.00 0.24
CA ARG A 370 -4.69 -26.16 -1.20
C ARG A 370 -6.02 -25.51 -1.59
N LEU A 371 -5.95 -24.60 -2.55
CA LEU A 371 -7.12 -23.92 -3.09
C LEU A 371 -7.79 -24.76 -4.18
N VAL A 372 -7.02 -25.16 -5.19
CA VAL A 372 -7.53 -25.85 -6.38
C VAL A 372 -6.43 -26.59 -7.13
N THR A 373 -6.80 -27.63 -7.85
CA THR A 373 -5.96 -28.33 -8.85
C THR A 373 -6.33 -27.91 -10.28
N THR A 374 -5.42 -28.05 -11.25
CA THR A 374 -5.73 -27.77 -12.66
C THR A 374 -6.86 -28.65 -13.20
N THR A 375 -7.04 -29.87 -12.68
CA THR A 375 -8.17 -30.75 -13.01
C THR A 375 -9.50 -30.21 -12.49
N GLU A 376 -9.55 -29.74 -11.24
CA GLU A 376 -10.77 -29.11 -10.69
C GLU A 376 -11.07 -27.80 -11.42
N LEU A 377 -10.05 -26.98 -11.67
CA LEU A 377 -10.20 -25.70 -12.36
C LEU A 377 -10.70 -25.88 -13.79
N LYS A 378 -10.23 -26.92 -14.49
CA LYS A 378 -10.71 -27.29 -15.82
C LYS A 378 -12.21 -27.60 -15.83
N ASN A 379 -12.71 -28.28 -14.79
CA ASN A 379 -14.13 -28.57 -14.62
C ASN A 379 -14.92 -27.29 -14.29
N ILE A 380 -14.40 -26.44 -13.39
CA ILE A 380 -15.03 -25.16 -13.03
C ILE A 380 -15.18 -24.24 -14.24
N LEU A 381 -14.18 -24.25 -15.13
CA LEU A 381 -14.15 -23.44 -16.35
C LEU A 381 -14.84 -24.11 -17.56
N ASN A 382 -15.40 -25.32 -17.39
CA ASN A 382 -16.03 -26.10 -18.47
C ASN A 382 -15.12 -26.29 -19.71
N LEU A 383 -13.82 -26.54 -19.50
CA LEU A 383 -12.85 -26.70 -20.59
C LEU A 383 -12.79 -28.15 -21.14
N PRO A 384 -12.47 -28.36 -22.43
CA PRO A 384 -12.49 -29.69 -23.06
C PRO A 384 -11.52 -30.69 -22.41
N VAL A 385 -11.92 -31.96 -22.26
CA VAL A 385 -11.10 -33.02 -21.64
C VAL A 385 -9.76 -33.23 -22.35
N THR A 386 -9.67 -32.98 -23.65
CA THR A 386 -8.42 -33.07 -24.44
C THR A 386 -7.45 -31.90 -24.22
N ALA A 387 -7.88 -30.81 -23.58
CA ALA A 387 -7.03 -29.65 -23.36
C ALA A 387 -6.03 -29.86 -22.21
N THR A 388 -4.79 -29.43 -22.42
CA THR A 388 -3.77 -29.37 -21.37
C THR A 388 -3.84 -27.99 -20.69
N LEU A 389 -4.01 -27.99 -19.37
CA LEU A 389 -4.08 -26.78 -18.55
C LEU A 389 -2.98 -26.81 -17.49
N THR A 390 -2.13 -25.79 -17.45
CA THR A 390 -1.06 -25.66 -16.46
C THR A 390 -1.01 -24.24 -15.91
N ILE A 391 -0.59 -24.10 -14.65
CA ILE A 391 -0.49 -22.79 -14.01
C ILE A 391 0.76 -22.08 -14.52
N HIS A 392 0.58 -20.88 -15.08
CA HIS A 392 1.69 -20.03 -15.53
C HIS A 392 2.22 -19.20 -14.36
N SER A 393 1.35 -18.42 -13.73
CA SER A 393 1.69 -17.56 -12.59
C SER A 393 0.46 -17.24 -11.77
N VAL A 394 0.65 -16.98 -10.48
CA VAL A 394 -0.40 -16.53 -9.57
C VAL A 394 -0.01 -15.19 -8.96
N GLN A 395 -0.93 -14.22 -8.96
CA GLN A 395 -0.68 -12.90 -8.40
C GLN A 395 -1.93 -12.29 -7.78
N TYR A 396 -1.76 -11.53 -6.71
CA TYR A 396 -2.84 -10.75 -6.14
C TYR A 396 -3.20 -9.55 -7.03
N THR A 397 -4.49 -9.25 -7.14
CA THR A 397 -4.98 -8.11 -7.94
C THR A 397 -4.91 -6.80 -7.14
N GLY A 398 -5.36 -5.70 -7.76
CA GLY A 398 -5.62 -4.43 -7.06
C GLY A 398 -6.71 -4.56 -5.98
N HIS A 399 -7.64 -5.53 -6.10
CA HIS A 399 -8.71 -5.75 -5.15
C HIS A 399 -8.20 -6.50 -3.90
N PRO A 400 -8.62 -6.13 -2.68
CA PRO A 400 -8.08 -6.68 -1.43
C PRO A 400 -8.39 -8.16 -1.18
N LEU A 401 -9.33 -8.77 -1.91
CA LEU A 401 -9.81 -10.14 -1.68
C LEU A 401 -9.71 -11.03 -2.91
N GLU A 402 -8.93 -10.62 -3.92
CA GLU A 402 -8.85 -11.34 -5.18
C GLU A 402 -7.44 -11.81 -5.51
N ILE A 403 -7.42 -12.95 -6.19
CA ILE A 403 -6.22 -13.61 -6.69
C ILE A 403 -6.43 -13.89 -8.17
N ALA A 404 -5.52 -13.43 -8.99
CA ALA A 404 -5.46 -13.70 -10.42
C ALA A 404 -4.54 -14.90 -10.70
N VAL A 405 -5.00 -15.77 -11.60
CA VAL A 405 -4.29 -16.95 -12.06
C VAL A 405 -4.16 -16.85 -13.57
N LEU A 406 -2.92 -16.79 -14.06
CA LEU A 406 -2.63 -16.93 -15.48
C LEU A 406 -2.45 -18.42 -15.77
N LEU A 407 -3.18 -18.93 -16.76
CA LEU A 407 -3.22 -20.33 -17.11
C LEU A 407 -2.72 -20.54 -18.53
N ASN A 408 -1.75 -21.42 -18.69
CA ASN A 408 -1.32 -21.91 -20.00
C ASN A 408 -2.31 -22.98 -20.47
N TYR A 409 -2.88 -22.77 -21.66
CA TYR A 409 -3.82 -23.66 -22.32
C TYR A 409 -3.34 -24.01 -23.72
N CYS A 410 -3.38 -25.30 -24.05
CA CYS A 410 -3.15 -25.80 -25.40
C CYS A 410 -3.85 -27.14 -25.64
N ILE A 411 -4.25 -27.38 -26.89
CA ILE A 411 -4.87 -28.65 -27.34
C ILE A 411 -3.82 -29.53 -28.05
N MET A 412 -3.02 -28.94 -28.94
CA MET A 412 -1.90 -29.57 -29.65
C MET A 412 -0.66 -28.69 -29.46
N CYS A 413 0.06 -28.89 -28.37
CA CYS A 413 1.10 -27.98 -27.85
C CYS A 413 2.41 -28.07 -28.65
N THR A 414 2.41 -27.76 -29.95
CA THR A 414 3.60 -27.93 -30.80
C THR A 414 4.49 -26.68 -30.87
N ILE A 415 3.92 -25.46 -30.95
CA ILE A 415 4.71 -24.23 -31.17
C ILE A 415 4.20 -23.03 -30.34
N THR A 416 2.90 -22.90 -30.13
CA THR A 416 2.29 -21.79 -29.39
C THR A 416 1.39 -22.29 -28.26
N LYS A 417 1.27 -21.47 -27.21
CA LYS A 417 0.34 -21.65 -26.08
C LYS A 417 -0.55 -20.42 -25.96
N LYS A 418 -1.78 -20.62 -25.49
CA LYS A 418 -2.68 -19.55 -25.09
C LYS A 418 -2.58 -19.33 -23.59
N ILE A 419 -2.55 -18.08 -23.17
CA ILE A 419 -2.58 -17.69 -21.77
C ILE A 419 -3.94 -17.05 -21.48
N PHE A 420 -4.68 -17.63 -20.54
CA PHE A 420 -5.94 -17.11 -20.02
C PHE A 420 -5.76 -16.51 -18.63
N LEU A 421 -6.65 -15.59 -18.25
CA LEU A 421 -6.69 -15.02 -16.92
C LEU A 421 -8.01 -15.39 -16.23
N VAL A 422 -7.90 -15.94 -15.03
CA VAL A 422 -9.04 -16.23 -14.16
C VAL A 422 -8.81 -15.56 -12.81
N ILE A 423 -9.85 -14.93 -12.26
CA ILE A 423 -9.80 -14.29 -10.94
C ILE A 423 -10.63 -15.11 -9.96
N TYR A 424 -10.05 -15.43 -8.81
CA TYR A 424 -10.72 -16.01 -7.66
C TYR A 424 -10.96 -14.95 -6.60
N ASN A 425 -12.20 -14.86 -6.11
CA ASN A 425 -12.56 -13.98 -5.00
C ASN A 425 -12.66 -14.81 -3.70
N GLU A 426 -11.87 -14.45 -2.69
CA GLU A 426 -11.77 -15.19 -1.42
C GLU A 426 -13.02 -15.06 -0.54
N ASP A 427 -13.80 -14.01 -0.71
CA ASP A 427 -15.02 -13.75 0.06
C ASP A 427 -16.20 -14.56 -0.50
N THR A 428 -16.49 -14.40 -1.80
CA THR A 428 -17.58 -15.13 -2.46
C THR A 428 -17.21 -16.57 -2.81
N LYS A 429 -15.92 -16.91 -2.80
CA LYS A 429 -15.35 -18.21 -3.23
C LYS A 429 -15.66 -18.57 -4.68
N GLN A 430 -15.87 -17.56 -5.52
CA GLN A 430 -16.20 -17.75 -6.94
C GLN A 430 -14.98 -17.53 -7.84
N TRP A 431 -14.95 -18.27 -8.94
CA TRP A 431 -13.98 -18.13 -10.03
C TRP A 431 -14.65 -17.43 -11.21
N ILE A 432 -13.99 -16.40 -11.73
CA ILE A 432 -14.48 -15.60 -12.86
C ILE A 432 -13.40 -15.55 -13.94
N SER A 433 -13.70 -16.13 -15.10
CA SER A 433 -12.86 -15.97 -16.30
C SER A 433 -12.92 -14.53 -16.78
N GLN A 434 -11.77 -13.94 -17.06
CA GLN A 434 -11.68 -12.59 -17.61
C GLN A 434 -11.65 -12.65 -19.14
N ASP A 435 -12.06 -11.55 -19.78
CA ASP A 435 -11.91 -11.37 -21.23
C ASP A 435 -10.45 -11.00 -21.55
N PHE A 436 -9.58 -11.98 -21.40
CA PHE A 436 -8.15 -11.86 -21.61
C PHE A 436 -7.63 -13.15 -22.26
N THR A 437 -6.99 -13.00 -23.40
CA THR A 437 -6.26 -14.08 -24.07
C THR A 437 -4.98 -13.54 -24.67
N LEU A 438 -3.87 -14.24 -24.45
CA LEU A 438 -2.58 -13.93 -25.05
C LEU A 438 -2.02 -15.16 -25.75
N ASP A 439 -1.74 -15.04 -27.04
CA ASP A 439 -1.00 -16.05 -27.81
C ASP A 439 0.50 -15.81 -27.65
N ALA A 440 1.23 -16.85 -27.24
CA ALA A 440 2.68 -16.76 -27.05
C ALA A 440 3.41 -18.06 -27.43
N PRO A 441 4.71 -17.99 -27.78
CA PRO A 441 5.56 -19.17 -27.87
C PRO A 441 5.54 -20.00 -26.57
N VAL A 442 5.71 -21.32 -26.67
CA VAL A 442 5.62 -22.24 -25.52
C VAL A 442 6.60 -21.86 -24.40
N ASP A 443 7.81 -21.46 -24.76
CA ASP A 443 8.90 -21.14 -23.81
C ASP A 443 8.84 -19.71 -23.26
N SER A 444 7.87 -18.91 -23.71
CA SER A 444 7.74 -17.52 -23.23
C SER A 444 7.32 -17.48 -21.77
N VAL A 445 8.12 -16.78 -20.97
CA VAL A 445 7.82 -16.46 -19.58
C VAL A 445 7.36 -15.02 -19.52
N PHE A 446 6.21 -14.82 -18.88
CA PHE A 446 5.64 -13.50 -18.63
C PHE A 446 5.47 -13.28 -17.14
N VAL A 447 5.81 -12.08 -16.70
CA VAL A 447 5.63 -11.65 -15.31
C VAL A 447 4.48 -10.63 -15.27
N PRO A 448 3.37 -10.94 -14.60
CA PRO A 448 2.28 -9.98 -14.43
C PRO A 448 2.57 -9.00 -13.27
N HIS A 449 1.95 -7.83 -13.33
CA HIS A 449 1.83 -6.89 -12.22
C HIS A 449 0.50 -6.14 -12.31
N PHE A 450 -0.41 -6.42 -11.39
CA PHE A 450 -1.70 -5.74 -11.32
C PHE A 450 -1.56 -4.31 -10.80
N ILE A 451 -2.18 -3.37 -11.49
CA ILE A 451 -2.11 -1.95 -11.13
C ILE A 451 -3.03 -1.61 -9.94
N PHE A 452 -2.74 -0.51 -9.27
CA PHE A 452 -3.59 0.02 -8.20
C PHE A 452 -4.80 0.76 -8.81
N SER A 453 -5.83 0.01 -9.16
CA SER A 453 -7.08 0.51 -9.77
C SER A 453 -8.30 -0.19 -9.17
N ALA A 454 -9.49 0.40 -9.36
CA ALA A 454 -10.74 -0.25 -8.98
C ALA A 454 -11.07 -1.38 -9.96
N LEU A 455 -11.04 -1.09 -11.27
CA LEU A 455 -11.23 -2.10 -12.30
C LEU A 455 -9.97 -2.97 -12.45
N PRO A 456 -10.10 -4.26 -12.78
CA PRO A 456 -8.97 -5.11 -13.10
C PRO A 456 -8.12 -4.50 -14.23
N GLY A 457 -6.82 -4.43 -14.00
CA GLY A 457 -5.85 -4.00 -14.98
C GLY A 457 -4.47 -4.49 -14.58
N LEU A 458 -3.62 -4.75 -15.56
CA LEU A 458 -2.27 -5.24 -15.31
C LEU A 458 -1.30 -4.82 -16.40
N ILE A 459 -0.03 -4.82 -16.01
CA ILE A 459 1.09 -4.80 -16.94
C ILE A 459 1.70 -6.19 -16.93
N LEU A 460 2.06 -6.68 -18.10
CA LEU A 460 2.67 -7.98 -18.31
C LEU A 460 3.94 -7.77 -19.12
N TRP A 461 5.06 -8.35 -18.72
CA TRP A 461 6.29 -8.24 -19.51
C TRP A 461 6.98 -9.57 -19.70
N ASN A 462 7.69 -9.69 -20.82
CA ASN A 462 8.66 -10.73 -21.07
C ASN A 462 10.07 -10.13 -20.98
N LYS A 463 11.09 -10.79 -21.54
CA LYS A 463 12.48 -10.31 -21.51
C LYS A 463 12.70 -9.01 -22.30
N HIS A 464 11.83 -8.66 -23.24
CA HIS A 464 12.09 -7.65 -24.27
C HIS A 464 11.01 -6.57 -24.39
N SER A 465 9.77 -6.88 -24.00
CA SER A 465 8.60 -6.06 -24.28
C SER A 465 7.64 -6.04 -23.09
N ILE A 466 6.92 -4.94 -22.99
CA ILE A 466 5.90 -4.70 -21.98
C ILE A 466 4.55 -4.55 -22.65
N TYR A 467 3.59 -5.32 -22.19
CA TYR A 467 2.21 -5.35 -22.61
C TYR A 467 1.38 -4.69 -21.51
N TYR A 468 0.50 -3.77 -21.87
CA TYR A 468 -0.43 -3.14 -20.95
C TYR A 468 -1.85 -3.61 -21.22
N TYR A 469 -2.62 -3.78 -20.16
CA TYR A 469 -4.03 -4.08 -20.20
C TYR A 469 -4.75 -3.26 -19.12
N TYR A 470 -5.32 -2.13 -19.52
CA TYR A 470 -5.97 -1.17 -18.62
C TYR A 470 -7.50 -1.20 -18.80
N ASN A 471 -8.20 -0.64 -17.81
CA ASN A 471 -9.65 -0.43 -17.80
C ASN A 471 -10.44 -1.70 -18.11
N ASN A 472 -10.28 -2.74 -17.28
CA ASN A 472 -10.93 -4.04 -17.47
C ASN A 472 -10.60 -4.70 -18.82
N PHE A 473 -9.31 -4.66 -19.19
CA PHE A 473 -8.76 -5.27 -20.41
C PHE A 473 -9.28 -4.67 -21.74
N THR A 474 -9.93 -3.51 -21.70
CA THR A 474 -10.44 -2.84 -22.91
C THR A 474 -9.38 -2.03 -23.64
N PHE A 475 -8.43 -1.46 -22.91
CA PHE A 475 -7.32 -0.70 -23.48
C PHE A 475 -6.03 -1.51 -23.38
N THR A 476 -5.62 -2.08 -24.51
CA THR A 476 -4.52 -3.05 -24.57
C THR A 476 -3.51 -2.70 -25.64
N GLY A 477 -2.27 -3.16 -25.47
CA GLY A 477 -1.21 -2.95 -26.44
C GLY A 477 0.16 -3.29 -25.89
N ILE A 478 1.18 -3.01 -26.70
CA ILE A 478 2.59 -3.13 -26.33
C ILE A 478 3.12 -1.71 -26.18
N LEU A 479 3.82 -1.41 -25.09
CA LEU A 479 4.44 -0.10 -24.87
C LEU A 479 5.37 0.23 -26.04
N GLN A 480 5.03 1.30 -26.76
CA GLN A 480 5.82 1.78 -27.88
C GLN A 480 6.82 2.82 -27.41
N THR A 481 7.94 2.91 -28.09
CA THR A 481 8.89 4.02 -27.92
C THR A 481 8.75 5.01 -29.08
N PRO A 482 9.25 6.25 -28.96
CA PRO A 482 9.21 7.22 -30.07
C PRO A 482 9.85 6.72 -31.38
N ALA A 483 10.76 5.76 -31.29
CA ALA A 483 11.37 5.10 -32.44
C ALA A 483 10.47 4.01 -33.10
N GLY A 484 9.24 3.81 -32.61
CA GLY A 484 8.31 2.79 -33.11
C GLY A 484 8.67 1.36 -32.71
N HIS A 485 9.59 1.17 -31.76
CA HIS A 485 9.99 -0.14 -31.29
C HIS A 485 9.19 -0.52 -30.03
N GLY A 486 8.42 -1.60 -30.10
CA GLY A 486 7.83 -2.27 -28.93
C GLY A 486 8.80 -3.23 -28.22
N ASN A 487 10.00 -3.42 -28.77
CA ASN A 487 11.09 -4.18 -28.18
C ASN A 487 12.12 -3.22 -27.57
N LEU A 488 12.12 -3.13 -26.24
CA LEU A 488 12.99 -2.23 -25.48
C LEU A 488 14.45 -2.66 -25.54
N SER A 489 14.73 -3.95 -25.80
CA SER A 489 16.10 -4.46 -25.97
C SER A 489 16.80 -3.83 -27.18
N MET A 490 16.08 -3.49 -28.24
CA MET A 490 16.67 -2.82 -29.41
C MET A 490 17.23 -1.44 -29.08
N LEU A 491 16.62 -0.74 -28.11
CA LEU A 491 17.03 0.60 -27.68
C LEU A 491 18.01 0.60 -26.49
N SER A 492 18.34 -0.59 -26.00
CA SER A 492 19.22 -0.83 -24.85
C SER A 492 20.33 -1.82 -25.17
N ASN A 493 20.87 -1.74 -26.38
CA ASN A 493 22.03 -2.52 -26.83
C ASN A 493 21.86 -4.04 -26.64
N GLY A 494 20.65 -4.56 -26.85
CA GLY A 494 20.33 -5.99 -26.70
C GLY A 494 20.09 -6.45 -25.26
N SER A 495 20.12 -5.55 -24.27
CA SER A 495 19.84 -5.86 -22.87
C SER A 495 18.41 -6.35 -22.66
N ILE A 496 18.17 -7.14 -21.62
CA ILE A 496 16.82 -7.60 -21.24
C ILE A 496 16.26 -6.79 -20.07
N ILE A 497 14.95 -6.87 -19.87
CA ILE A 497 14.24 -6.26 -18.74
C ILE A 497 14.67 -6.96 -17.46
N HIS A 498 15.18 -6.21 -16.50
CA HIS A 498 15.56 -6.69 -15.17
C HIS A 498 14.42 -6.53 -14.17
N GLU A 499 13.83 -5.33 -14.08
CA GLU A 499 12.70 -5.07 -13.20
C GLU A 499 11.71 -4.05 -13.80
N VAL A 500 10.47 -4.11 -13.33
CA VAL A 500 9.46 -3.09 -13.56
C VAL A 500 8.91 -2.62 -12.22
N LEU A 501 9.15 -1.34 -11.89
CA LEU A 501 8.63 -0.69 -10.71
C LEU A 501 7.39 0.14 -11.08
N ILE A 502 6.29 -0.11 -10.38
CA ILE A 502 5.07 0.71 -10.44
C ILE A 502 4.86 1.35 -9.07
N ASP A 503 4.76 2.67 -9.02
CA ASP A 503 4.49 3.39 -7.77
C ASP A 503 2.99 3.71 -7.58
N TYR A 504 2.64 4.24 -6.41
CA TYR A 504 1.27 4.66 -6.09
C TYR A 504 0.80 5.88 -6.89
N TYR A 505 1.75 6.62 -7.48
CA TYR A 505 1.50 7.71 -8.40
C TYR A 505 1.41 7.21 -9.84
N GLY A 506 1.29 5.90 -10.09
CA GLY A 506 1.14 5.32 -11.42
C GLY A 506 2.30 5.56 -12.38
N ASN A 507 3.48 5.95 -11.89
CA ASN A 507 4.70 5.98 -12.67
C ASN A 507 5.17 4.54 -12.89
N ILE A 508 5.62 4.24 -14.11
CA ILE A 508 6.15 2.94 -14.49
C ILE A 508 7.62 3.16 -14.87
N LEU A 509 8.53 2.56 -14.12
CA LEU A 509 9.96 2.54 -14.43
C LEU A 509 10.35 1.13 -14.83
N VAL A 510 10.96 1.02 -16.00
CA VAL A 510 11.43 -0.23 -16.58
C VAL A 510 12.94 -0.16 -16.59
N LYS A 511 13.58 -0.96 -15.73
CA LYS A 511 15.02 -1.02 -15.65
C LYS A 511 15.52 -2.23 -16.45
N MET A 512 16.46 -1.98 -17.35
CA MET A 512 17.18 -3.03 -18.07
C MET A 512 18.37 -3.54 -17.26
N GLU A 513 18.91 -4.72 -17.58
CA GLU A 513 20.11 -5.27 -16.92
C GLU A 513 21.35 -4.37 -17.05
N ASN A 514 21.49 -3.65 -18.16
CA ASN A 514 22.55 -2.66 -18.38
C ASN A 514 22.27 -1.29 -17.74
N ASN A 515 21.28 -1.20 -16.85
CA ASN A 515 20.85 0.00 -16.12
C ASN A 515 20.27 1.14 -16.97
N GLU A 516 19.94 0.89 -18.24
CA GLU A 516 19.06 1.81 -18.96
C GLU A 516 17.63 1.77 -18.40
N ILE A 517 16.99 2.94 -18.36
CA ILE A 517 15.65 3.08 -17.76
C ILE A 517 14.69 3.65 -18.78
N PHE A 518 13.52 3.03 -18.89
CA PHE A 518 12.39 3.59 -19.61
C PHE A 518 11.31 4.03 -18.62
N TYR A 519 10.70 5.17 -18.90
CA TYR A 519 9.61 5.73 -18.12
C TYR A 519 8.32 5.74 -18.93
N SER A 520 7.25 5.29 -18.28
CA SER A 520 5.88 5.38 -18.76
C SER A 520 4.95 5.67 -17.59
N LYS A 521 3.66 5.68 -17.84
CA LYS A 521 2.62 5.94 -16.85
C LYS A 521 1.42 5.05 -17.09
N ILE A 522 0.69 4.72 -16.03
CA ILE A 522 -0.57 3.99 -16.16
C ILE A 522 -1.51 4.77 -17.09
N ASN A 523 -2.28 4.06 -17.91
CA ASN A 523 -3.16 4.61 -18.96
C ASN A 523 -2.44 5.28 -20.14
N ILE A 524 -1.12 5.08 -20.27
CA ILE A 524 -0.33 5.55 -21.40
C ILE A 524 0.26 4.37 -22.17
N GLY A 525 0.23 4.45 -23.51
CA GLY A 525 0.68 3.39 -24.41
C GLY A 525 2.12 3.54 -24.92
N ASP A 526 2.81 4.62 -24.56
CA ASP A 526 4.19 4.88 -24.95
C ASP A 526 5.14 5.03 -23.74
N ALA A 527 6.42 4.80 -23.99
CA ALA A 527 7.51 4.87 -23.03
C ALA A 527 8.67 5.67 -23.61
N VAL A 528 9.36 6.41 -22.76
CA VAL A 528 10.53 7.23 -23.14
C VAL A 528 11.76 6.75 -22.39
N LYS A 529 12.90 6.69 -23.08
CA LYS A 529 14.20 6.37 -22.46
C LYS A 529 14.62 7.57 -21.61
N LEU A 530 14.82 7.36 -20.31
CA LEU A 530 15.40 8.35 -19.41
C LEU A 530 16.92 8.39 -19.56
N HIS A 531 17.53 9.50 -19.12
CA HIS A 531 18.98 9.65 -19.13
C HIS A 531 19.66 8.55 -18.30
N LEU A 532 20.88 8.18 -18.68
CA LEU A 532 21.66 7.18 -17.96
C LEU A 532 22.13 7.75 -16.61
N TRP A 533 21.94 6.98 -15.53
CA TRP A 533 22.33 7.37 -14.17
C TRP A 533 23.36 6.43 -13.54
N THR A 534 23.48 5.21 -14.05
CA THR A 534 24.38 4.18 -13.53
C THR A 534 25.16 3.58 -14.69
N SER A 535 26.45 3.27 -14.47
CA SER A 535 27.25 2.50 -15.41
C SER A 535 26.60 1.15 -15.72
N ASN A 536 26.78 0.64 -16.93
CA ASN A 536 26.21 -0.65 -17.36
C ASN A 536 26.79 -1.88 -16.62
N THR A 537 27.88 -1.71 -15.88
CA THR A 537 28.54 -2.79 -15.13
C THR A 537 28.12 -2.88 -13.67
N THR A 538 27.60 -1.80 -13.10
CA THR A 538 27.23 -1.75 -11.69
C THR A 538 25.92 -2.49 -11.45
N LYS A 539 25.89 -3.40 -10.48
CA LYS A 539 24.63 -4.06 -10.08
C LYS A 539 23.76 -3.09 -9.28
N ALA A 540 22.63 -2.71 -9.85
CA ALA A 540 21.67 -1.79 -9.24
C ALA A 540 20.26 -2.39 -9.21
N PHE A 541 19.43 -1.92 -8.29
CA PHE A 541 18.00 -2.23 -8.21
C PHE A 541 17.23 -0.96 -7.89
N ILE A 542 16.01 -0.79 -8.41
CA ILE A 542 15.19 0.41 -8.16
C ILE A 542 14.19 0.13 -7.02
N PHE A 543 14.12 1.03 -6.05
CA PHE A 543 13.17 0.90 -4.94
C PHE A 543 12.50 2.23 -4.57
N LEU A 544 11.47 2.14 -3.73
CA LEU A 544 10.82 3.30 -3.11
C LEU A 544 11.20 3.35 -1.63
N ASN A 545 11.51 4.54 -1.12
CA ASN A 545 11.85 4.74 0.29
C ASN A 545 10.60 4.89 1.15
N THR A 546 10.81 5.11 2.44
CA THR A 546 9.74 5.37 3.41
C THR A 546 8.86 6.56 3.04
N SER A 547 9.37 7.51 2.26
CA SER A 547 8.64 8.70 1.81
C SER A 547 8.01 8.51 0.42
N GLY A 548 8.16 7.32 -0.19
CA GLY A 548 7.64 7.01 -1.52
C GLY A 548 8.50 7.56 -2.67
N HIS A 549 9.71 8.04 -2.39
CA HIS A 549 10.65 8.50 -3.43
C HIS A 549 11.50 7.35 -3.93
N THR A 550 11.87 7.42 -5.21
CA THR A 550 12.66 6.39 -5.86
C THR A 550 14.14 6.52 -5.54
N TYR A 551 14.83 5.41 -5.29
CA TYR A 551 16.28 5.34 -5.13
C TYR A 551 16.86 4.12 -5.85
N PHE A 552 18.14 4.20 -6.18
CA PHE A 552 18.96 3.06 -6.55
C PHE A 552 19.57 2.42 -5.33
N LEU A 553 19.58 1.09 -5.33
CA LEU A 553 20.30 0.25 -4.40
C LEU A 553 21.46 -0.40 -5.16
N TYR A 554 22.69 -0.01 -4.83
CA TYR A 554 23.90 -0.57 -5.42
C TYR A 554 24.47 -1.67 -4.53
N ALA A 555 24.86 -2.77 -5.16
CA ALA A 555 25.65 -3.81 -4.52
C ALA A 555 27.01 -3.89 -5.20
N PHE A 556 28.06 -3.50 -4.47
CA PHE A 556 29.42 -3.54 -4.97
C PHE A 556 30.08 -4.89 -4.68
N ASP A 557 31.11 -5.24 -5.46
CA ASP A 557 31.83 -6.51 -5.33
C ASP A 557 32.50 -6.69 -3.96
N ASN A 558 32.84 -5.60 -3.28
CA ASN A 558 33.37 -5.62 -1.91
C ASN A 558 32.31 -5.93 -0.83
N GLY A 559 31.05 -6.16 -1.23
CA GLY A 559 29.94 -6.46 -0.32
C GLY A 559 29.36 -5.23 0.38
N VAL A 560 29.71 -4.02 -0.07
CA VAL A 560 29.12 -2.76 0.41
C VAL A 560 27.81 -2.51 -0.33
N ILE A 561 26.78 -2.18 0.43
CA ILE A 561 25.48 -1.74 -0.09
C ILE A 561 25.39 -0.23 0.07
N GLN A 562 25.02 0.47 -1.00
CA GLN A 562 24.84 1.93 -1.00
C GLN A 562 23.51 2.29 -1.64
N THR A 563 22.85 3.31 -1.08
CA THR A 563 21.64 3.90 -1.65
C THR A 563 21.95 5.24 -2.31
N GLN A 564 21.29 5.54 -3.43
CA GLN A 564 21.35 6.85 -4.07
C GLN A 564 19.95 7.28 -4.52
N ASP A 565 19.52 8.48 -4.13
CA ASP A 565 18.22 9.00 -4.54
C ASP A 565 18.14 9.22 -6.06
N TYR A 566 16.97 8.92 -6.63
CA TYR A 566 16.71 9.06 -8.06
C TYR A 566 15.52 10.02 -8.32
N PRO A 567 15.76 11.20 -8.92
CA PRO A 567 14.75 12.24 -9.06
C PRO A 567 13.83 12.01 -10.26
N VAL A 568 13.04 10.93 -10.23
CA VAL A 568 12.11 10.53 -11.32
C VAL A 568 11.25 11.69 -11.80
N GLY A 569 10.74 12.51 -10.88
CA GLY A 569 9.88 13.64 -11.23
C GLY A 569 10.61 14.72 -12.05
N LEU A 570 11.89 14.98 -11.79
CA LEU A 570 12.69 15.95 -12.55
C LEU A 570 13.11 15.36 -13.90
N GLU A 571 13.54 14.10 -13.93
CA GLU A 571 13.90 13.39 -15.17
C GLU A 571 12.69 13.29 -16.13
N ALA A 572 11.52 12.93 -15.60
CA ALA A 572 10.28 12.87 -16.37
C ALA A 572 9.89 14.26 -16.93
N LYS A 573 10.03 15.32 -16.13
CA LYS A 573 9.77 16.70 -16.59
C LYS A 573 10.78 17.15 -17.66
N SER A 574 12.06 16.81 -17.50
CA SER A 574 13.12 17.11 -18.46
C SER A 574 12.81 16.51 -19.82
N ILE A 575 12.41 15.23 -19.85
CA ILE A 575 12.02 14.57 -21.09
C ILE A 575 10.72 15.12 -21.65
N ALA A 576 9.70 15.34 -20.81
CA ALA A 576 8.43 15.92 -21.25
C ALA A 576 8.62 17.29 -21.93
N PHE A 577 9.54 18.11 -21.41
CA PHE A 577 9.92 19.37 -22.05
C PHE A 577 10.56 19.15 -23.42
N LYS A 578 11.54 18.23 -23.52
CA LYS A 578 12.22 17.88 -24.78
C LYS A 578 11.24 17.37 -25.84
N THR A 579 10.27 16.53 -25.45
CA THR A 579 9.26 15.97 -26.35
C THR A 579 8.06 16.88 -26.57
N LYS A 580 8.01 18.04 -25.90
CA LYS A 580 6.87 18.98 -25.88
C LYS A 580 5.56 18.33 -25.41
N ASP A 581 5.66 17.28 -24.59
CA ASP A 581 4.52 16.63 -23.95
C ASP A 581 3.96 17.54 -22.84
N LYS A 582 2.66 17.81 -22.87
CA LYS A 582 1.98 18.71 -21.92
C LYS A 582 0.83 17.97 -21.26
N CYS A 583 0.66 18.21 -19.96
CA CYS A 583 -0.51 17.71 -19.26
C CYS A 583 -1.77 18.45 -19.77
N PRO A 584 -2.85 17.74 -20.15
CA PRO A 584 -4.05 18.38 -20.69
C PRO A 584 -4.85 19.18 -19.63
N TYR A 585 -4.57 18.96 -18.34
CA TYR A 585 -5.13 19.71 -17.22
C TYR A 585 -4.02 20.35 -16.35
N VAL A 586 -4.40 21.37 -15.60
CA VAL A 586 -3.52 22.09 -14.66
C VAL A 586 -3.60 21.48 -13.26
N ALA A 587 -4.80 21.12 -12.83
CA ALA A 587 -5.02 20.58 -11.49
C ALA A 587 -6.18 19.58 -11.44
N PHE A 588 -6.11 18.66 -10.50
CA PHE A 588 -7.19 17.73 -10.19
C PHE A 588 -7.24 17.50 -8.67
N HIS A 589 -8.31 17.97 -8.05
CA HIS A 589 -8.50 18.03 -6.60
C HIS A 589 -9.66 17.14 -6.17
N ASN A 590 -9.66 16.70 -4.91
CA ASN A 590 -10.76 15.92 -4.33
C ASN A 590 -10.73 16.03 -2.80
N ASN A 591 -11.83 15.66 -2.16
CA ASN A 591 -11.92 15.53 -0.69
C ASN A 591 -11.83 14.08 -0.19
N ILE A 592 -11.37 13.15 -1.03
CA ILE A 592 -11.26 11.73 -0.68
C ILE A 592 -10.00 11.55 0.18
N ALA A 593 -10.21 11.43 1.48
CA ALA A 593 -9.12 11.35 2.45
C ALA A 593 -8.88 9.94 2.98
N HIS A 594 -9.85 9.05 2.89
CA HIS A 594 -9.71 7.67 3.36
C HIS A 594 -9.70 6.71 2.17
N VAL A 595 -8.90 5.66 2.28
CA VAL A 595 -8.90 4.57 1.30
C VAL A 595 -9.96 3.51 1.62
N PHE A 596 -10.63 3.61 2.76
CA PHE A 596 -11.69 2.72 3.23
C PHE A 596 -12.77 3.52 3.96
N TYR A 597 -13.98 3.47 3.45
CA TYR A 597 -15.19 4.00 4.06
C TYR A 597 -16.10 2.84 4.42
N PHE A 598 -16.77 2.95 5.56
CA PHE A 598 -17.83 2.04 5.95
C PHE A 598 -19.15 2.80 5.79
N LEU A 599 -20.12 2.20 5.09
CA LEU A 599 -21.44 2.78 4.86
C LEU A 599 -22.48 1.88 5.55
N ASP A 600 -23.08 2.40 6.62
CA ASP A 600 -24.15 1.70 7.34
C ASP A 600 -25.50 1.84 6.61
N LYS A 601 -26.48 1.04 7.02
CA LYS A 601 -27.84 1.07 6.46
C LYS A 601 -28.46 2.47 6.66
N GLY A 602 -28.98 3.04 5.57
CA GLY A 602 -29.61 4.36 5.57
C GLY A 602 -28.64 5.55 5.58
N GLU A 603 -27.32 5.30 5.64
CA GLU A 603 -26.32 6.36 5.51
C GLU A 603 -26.03 6.68 4.04
N ALA A 604 -25.49 7.87 3.80
CA ALA A 604 -24.98 8.29 2.50
C ALA A 604 -23.58 8.87 2.62
N LEU A 605 -22.69 8.51 1.70
CA LEU A 605 -21.33 9.04 1.61
C LEU A 605 -21.26 10.02 0.44
N THR A 606 -20.84 11.26 0.71
CA THR A 606 -20.67 12.29 -0.33
C THR A 606 -19.19 12.66 -0.49
N VAL A 607 -18.69 12.61 -1.72
CA VAL A 607 -17.35 13.04 -2.11
C VAL A 607 -17.42 13.96 -3.32
N TRP A 608 -16.44 14.85 -3.49
CA TRP A 608 -16.31 15.69 -4.67
C TRP A 608 -14.93 15.53 -5.30
N THR A 609 -14.89 15.74 -6.61
CA THR A 609 -13.66 15.76 -7.40
C THR A 609 -13.74 16.89 -8.40
N GLN A 610 -12.67 17.67 -8.54
CA GLN A 610 -12.61 18.84 -9.38
C GLN A 610 -11.44 18.71 -10.35
N ILE A 611 -11.66 19.07 -11.62
CA ILE A 611 -10.61 19.17 -12.64
C ILE A 611 -10.56 20.60 -13.18
N VAL A 612 -9.35 21.15 -13.28
CA VAL A 612 -9.07 22.50 -13.80
C VAL A 612 -8.21 22.36 -15.04
N TYR A 613 -8.65 22.91 -16.17
CA TYR A 613 -8.00 22.73 -17.46
C TYR A 613 -8.16 23.97 -18.36
N PRO A 614 -7.26 24.20 -19.33
CA PRO A 614 -7.40 25.32 -20.27
C PRO A 614 -8.71 25.26 -21.07
N GLU A 615 -9.28 26.42 -21.41
CA GLU A 615 -10.45 26.47 -22.28
C GLU A 615 -10.25 25.67 -23.58
N ASN A 616 -11.34 25.08 -24.09
CA ASN A 616 -11.40 24.25 -25.31
C ASN A 616 -10.88 22.80 -25.24
N ASN A 617 -10.35 22.33 -24.09
CA ASN A 617 -9.91 20.92 -23.99
C ASN A 617 -11.05 19.92 -23.68
N GLY A 618 -12.21 20.38 -23.21
CA GLY A 618 -13.40 19.51 -23.01
C GLY A 618 -13.29 18.41 -21.94
N LEU A 619 -12.29 18.44 -21.06
CA LEU A 619 -12.03 17.35 -20.10
C LEU A 619 -13.14 17.14 -19.07
N TYR A 620 -13.19 15.95 -18.48
CA TYR A 620 -14.15 15.59 -17.42
C TYR A 620 -13.58 14.56 -16.45
N VAL A 621 -14.31 14.29 -15.37
CA VAL A 621 -13.95 13.28 -14.36
C VAL A 621 -14.68 11.98 -14.68
N ILE A 622 -13.96 10.87 -14.71
CA ILE A 622 -14.49 9.51 -14.87
C ILE A 622 -14.56 8.87 -13.48
N MET A 623 -15.70 8.25 -13.20
CA MET A 623 -15.94 7.43 -12.01
C MET A 623 -16.19 5.99 -12.45
N GLU A 624 -15.41 5.07 -11.90
CA GLU A 624 -15.49 3.63 -12.14
C GLU A 624 -15.75 2.92 -10.82
N SER A 625 -16.58 1.87 -10.86
CA SER A 625 -16.88 1.04 -9.70
C SER A 625 -16.68 -0.44 -10.04
N TYR A 626 -16.16 -1.20 -9.07
CA TYR A 626 -15.90 -2.62 -9.21
C TYR A 626 -16.33 -3.36 -7.93
N GLY A 627 -17.00 -4.50 -8.11
CA GLY A 627 -17.55 -5.31 -7.02
C GLY A 627 -19.06 -5.56 -7.17
N PRO A 628 -19.75 -5.96 -6.10
CA PRO A 628 -21.17 -6.27 -6.12
C PRO A 628 -22.02 -5.02 -6.36
N LYS A 629 -23.14 -5.16 -7.08
CA LYS A 629 -24.06 -4.06 -7.42
C LYS A 629 -25.01 -3.75 -6.25
N ILE A 630 -24.46 -3.23 -5.14
CA ILE A 630 -25.18 -3.00 -3.88
C ILE A 630 -25.31 -1.51 -3.49
N LEU A 631 -24.73 -0.61 -4.31
CA LEU A 631 -24.76 0.84 -4.13
C LEU A 631 -25.39 1.53 -5.32
N GLU A 632 -26.17 2.56 -5.04
CA GLU A 632 -26.56 3.58 -6.01
C GLU A 632 -25.66 4.82 -5.87
N VAL A 633 -25.49 5.54 -6.96
CA VAL A 633 -24.68 6.76 -7.01
C VAL A 633 -25.48 7.87 -7.67
N ARG A 634 -25.57 9.01 -7.00
CA ARG A 634 -26.07 10.26 -7.59
C ARG A 634 -24.90 11.14 -8.02
N HIS A 635 -25.01 11.69 -9.21
CA HIS A 635 -24.02 12.58 -9.82
C HIS A 635 -24.60 13.99 -9.89
N ASN A 636 -23.86 14.98 -9.38
CA ASN A 636 -24.16 16.38 -9.59
C ASN A 636 -22.90 17.09 -10.10
N ILE A 637 -23.04 17.82 -11.20
CA ILE A 637 -21.90 18.44 -11.90
C ILE A 637 -22.09 19.95 -11.86
N SER A 638 -21.09 20.67 -11.38
CA SER A 638 -20.97 22.12 -11.54
C SER A 638 -19.82 22.47 -12.47
N PHE A 639 -19.97 23.58 -13.19
CA PHE A 639 -19.02 24.06 -14.18
C PHE A 639 -18.84 25.56 -14.06
N GLU A 640 -17.58 26.00 -14.09
CA GLU A 640 -17.19 27.40 -13.97
C GLU A 640 -16.09 27.70 -15.00
N VAL A 641 -16.08 28.91 -15.56
CA VAL A 641 -15.06 29.40 -16.48
C VAL A 641 -14.52 30.72 -15.97
N ALA A 642 -13.21 30.81 -15.80
CA ALA A 642 -12.54 32.02 -15.34
C ALA A 642 -11.11 32.09 -15.87
N PHE A 643 -10.69 33.29 -16.32
CA PHE A 643 -9.31 33.59 -16.71
C PHE A 643 -8.67 32.61 -17.72
N GLY A 644 -9.43 32.12 -18.71
CA GLY A 644 -8.92 31.17 -19.72
C GLY A 644 -8.88 29.71 -19.26
N TYR A 645 -9.44 29.41 -18.08
CA TYR A 645 -9.52 28.06 -17.52
C TYR A 645 -10.97 27.65 -17.24
N CYS A 646 -11.24 26.38 -17.51
CA CYS A 646 -12.46 25.68 -17.19
C CYS A 646 -12.27 24.85 -15.92
N THR A 647 -13.21 24.96 -14.99
CA THR A 647 -13.28 24.14 -13.78
C THR A 647 -14.55 23.31 -13.80
N LYS A 648 -14.42 21.99 -13.70
CA LYS A 648 -15.55 21.07 -13.53
C LYS A 648 -15.47 20.37 -12.18
N THR A 649 -16.52 20.47 -11.38
CA THR A 649 -16.63 19.77 -10.09
C THR A 649 -17.72 18.72 -10.19
N LEU A 650 -17.38 17.46 -9.92
CA LEU A 650 -18.28 16.32 -9.83
C LEU A 650 -18.48 15.96 -8.36
N LEU A 651 -19.72 16.09 -7.90
CA LEU A 651 -20.19 15.63 -6.60
C LEU A 651 -20.82 14.24 -6.77
N LEU A 652 -20.35 13.27 -5.99
CA LEU A 652 -20.79 11.89 -5.98
C LEU A 652 -21.39 11.56 -4.61
N THR A 653 -22.65 11.12 -4.58
CA THR A 653 -23.31 10.65 -3.37
C THR A 653 -23.66 9.17 -3.50
N PHE A 654 -23.01 8.35 -2.69
CA PHE A 654 -23.20 6.90 -2.59
C PHE A 654 -24.22 6.58 -1.49
N TYR A 655 -25.20 5.74 -1.79
CA TYR A 655 -26.18 5.28 -0.81
C TYR A 655 -26.76 3.93 -1.22
N GLN A 656 -27.47 3.27 -0.29
CA GLN A 656 -28.20 2.04 -0.56
C GLN A 656 -29.71 2.34 -0.56
N LYS A 657 -30.45 1.79 -1.54
CA LYS A 657 -31.91 1.99 -1.67
C LYS A 657 -32.74 0.83 -1.08
N ILE A 658 -32.08 -0.20 -0.57
CA ILE A 658 -32.73 -1.40 -0.05
C ILE A 658 -33.56 -1.06 1.18
N ASN A 659 -34.84 -1.44 1.16
CA ASN A 659 -35.68 -1.41 2.34
C ASN A 659 -35.61 -2.77 3.04
N TYR A 660 -35.10 -2.78 4.27
CA TYR A 660 -34.99 -4.00 5.09
C TYR A 660 -36.24 -4.22 5.97
N GLU A 661 -37.22 -3.31 5.95
CA GLU A 661 -38.42 -3.40 6.78
C GLU A 661 -39.41 -4.43 6.21
N GLY A 662 -39.95 -5.29 7.08
CA GLY A 662 -41.06 -6.21 6.74
C GLY A 662 -40.71 -7.30 5.71
N THR A 663 -39.44 -7.68 5.58
CA THR A 663 -38.98 -8.75 4.68
C THR A 663 -38.94 -10.09 5.40
N ASP A 664 -39.49 -11.14 4.78
CA ASP A 664 -39.56 -12.50 5.36
C ASP A 664 -38.18 -13.15 5.60
N ASP A 665 -37.17 -12.82 4.79
CA ASP A 665 -35.79 -13.28 4.94
C ASP A 665 -34.81 -12.10 5.02
N TYR A 666 -34.80 -11.46 6.19
CA TYR A 666 -33.93 -10.31 6.47
C TYR A 666 -32.43 -10.64 6.27
N PHE A 667 -31.97 -11.84 6.63
CA PHE A 667 -30.54 -12.19 6.55
C PHE A 667 -30.09 -12.53 5.15
N GLY A 668 -30.88 -13.28 4.39
CA GLY A 668 -30.60 -13.50 2.98
C GLY A 668 -30.55 -12.18 2.22
N MET A 669 -31.46 -11.26 2.53
CA MET A 669 -31.42 -9.90 1.98
C MET A 669 -30.17 -9.13 2.43
N GLN A 670 -29.79 -9.21 3.71
CA GLN A 670 -28.59 -8.57 4.23
C GLN A 670 -27.31 -9.13 3.59
N ASP A 671 -27.17 -10.45 3.49
CA ASP A 671 -25.99 -11.09 2.91
C ASP A 671 -25.82 -10.71 1.43
N ASN A 672 -26.91 -10.69 0.67
CA ASN A 672 -26.93 -10.27 -0.73
C ASN A 672 -26.56 -8.79 -0.93
N ASN A 673 -26.90 -7.93 0.03
CA ASN A 673 -26.72 -6.47 -0.06
C ASN A 673 -25.57 -5.92 0.79
N THR A 674 -24.82 -6.80 1.44
CA THR A 674 -23.54 -6.50 2.10
C THR A 674 -22.43 -6.69 1.07
N GLY A 675 -21.27 -6.06 1.26
CA GLY A 675 -20.11 -6.33 0.42
C GLY A 675 -19.16 -5.15 0.27
N LEU A 676 -18.06 -5.39 -0.43
CA LEU A 676 -17.02 -4.41 -0.66
C LEU A 676 -17.07 -3.91 -2.09
N VAL A 677 -17.21 -2.60 -2.28
CA VAL A 677 -17.18 -1.95 -3.60
C VAL A 677 -15.93 -1.07 -3.69
N MET A 678 -15.13 -1.29 -4.73
CA MET A 678 -13.99 -0.45 -5.08
C MET A 678 -14.44 0.68 -5.99
N ILE A 679 -14.05 1.91 -5.66
CA ILE A 679 -14.35 3.11 -6.46
C ILE A 679 -13.04 3.75 -6.91
N GLN A 680 -13.00 4.17 -8.18
CA GLN A 680 -11.92 4.95 -8.75
C GLN A 680 -12.46 6.22 -9.38
N VAL A 681 -11.83 7.36 -9.07
CA VAL A 681 -12.07 8.64 -9.74
C VAL A 681 -10.79 9.11 -10.40
N ARG A 682 -10.90 9.55 -11.66
CA ARG A 682 -9.74 9.79 -12.51
C ARG A 682 -10.07 10.80 -13.62
N PRO A 683 -9.12 11.59 -14.13
CA PRO A 683 -9.37 12.46 -15.29
C PRO A 683 -9.65 11.65 -16.57
N SER A 684 -10.32 12.28 -17.54
CA SER A 684 -10.64 11.67 -18.85
C SER A 684 -9.42 11.45 -19.73
N GLU A 685 -8.39 12.28 -19.60
CA GLU A 685 -7.14 12.21 -20.39
C GLU A 685 -5.90 12.23 -19.51
N TYR A 686 -4.81 11.63 -20.02
CA TYR A 686 -3.52 11.49 -19.33
C TYR A 686 -2.36 11.85 -20.25
N SER A 687 -1.26 12.27 -19.63
CA SER A 687 0.04 12.45 -20.26
C SER A 687 1.14 12.07 -19.26
N LYS A 688 2.33 11.73 -19.78
CA LYS A 688 3.52 11.39 -18.96
C LYS A 688 3.95 12.58 -18.10
N ALA A 689 3.63 13.80 -18.55
CA ALA A 689 3.90 15.06 -17.89
C ALA A 689 2.96 15.38 -16.73
N CYS A 690 1.81 14.69 -16.62
CA CYS A 690 0.87 14.94 -15.54
C CYS A 690 1.37 14.40 -14.20
N SER A 691 1.19 15.16 -13.12
CA SER A 691 1.16 14.60 -11.77
C SER A 691 -0.10 13.73 -11.63
N VAL A 692 -0.01 12.54 -11.02
CA VAL A 692 -1.19 11.66 -10.94
C VAL A 692 -2.17 12.15 -9.90
N PRO A 693 -3.44 12.29 -10.29
CA PRO A 693 -4.44 12.71 -9.33
C PRO A 693 -5.60 11.70 -9.21
N GLN A 694 -5.47 10.50 -9.81
CA GLN A 694 -6.45 9.44 -9.65
C GLN A 694 -6.51 8.98 -8.18
N LYS A 695 -7.71 8.67 -7.70
CA LYS A 695 -7.93 8.15 -6.35
C LYS A 695 -8.72 6.86 -6.42
N VAL A 696 -8.26 5.87 -5.66
CA VAL A 696 -8.91 4.57 -5.49
C VAL A 696 -9.23 4.40 -4.01
N PHE A 697 -10.47 4.03 -3.70
CA PHE A 697 -10.92 3.81 -2.33
C PHE A 697 -12.00 2.71 -2.27
N GLN A 698 -12.17 2.14 -1.08
CA GLN A 698 -13.16 1.11 -0.78
C GLN A 698 -14.38 1.73 -0.10
N ILE A 699 -15.57 1.25 -0.46
CA ILE A 699 -16.80 1.42 0.31
C ILE A 699 -17.25 0.02 0.76
N ALA A 700 -17.12 -0.26 2.05
CA ALA A 700 -17.71 -1.43 2.68
C ALA A 700 -19.15 -1.12 3.06
N VAL A 701 -20.09 -1.91 2.56
CA VAL A 701 -21.52 -1.76 2.83
C VAL A 701 -21.96 -2.94 3.67
N GLY A 702 -22.63 -2.68 4.80
CA GLY A 702 -23.12 -3.73 5.69
C GLY A 702 -23.13 -3.33 7.16
N CYS A 703 -23.01 -4.32 8.05
CA CYS A 703 -22.87 -4.08 9.50
C CYS A 703 -21.38 -4.10 9.91
N ASP A 704 -20.94 -3.05 10.60
CA ASP A 704 -19.56 -2.92 11.07
C ASP A 704 -19.36 -3.82 12.29
N ASP A 705 -18.40 -4.74 12.24
CA ASP A 705 -18.12 -5.69 13.32
C ASP A 705 -17.52 -5.02 14.57
N LYS A 706 -17.08 -3.77 14.45
CA LYS A 706 -16.61 -2.94 15.57
C LYS A 706 -17.74 -2.21 16.27
N LYS A 707 -18.90 -2.08 15.63
CA LYS A 707 -20.06 -1.44 16.25
C LYS A 707 -20.75 -2.43 17.17
N PHE A 708 -21.12 -1.97 18.35
CA PHE A 708 -21.90 -2.76 19.30
C PHE A 708 -22.93 -1.88 19.99
N ILE A 709 -24.05 -2.49 20.40
CA ILE A 709 -25.07 -1.83 21.21
C ILE A 709 -24.82 -2.11 22.68
N ALA A 710 -25.10 -1.12 23.54
CA ALA A 710 -25.07 -1.27 24.97
C ALA A 710 -26.24 -0.51 25.60
N VAL A 711 -26.79 -1.03 26.71
CA VAL A 711 -27.82 -0.32 27.47
C VAL A 711 -27.17 0.80 28.28
N LYS A 712 -27.70 2.02 28.17
CA LYS A 712 -27.24 3.21 28.89
C LYS A 712 -27.26 2.97 30.40
N GLY A 713 -26.18 3.34 31.08
CA GLY A 713 -26.02 3.19 32.53
C GLY A 713 -25.39 1.86 32.97
N PHE A 714 -25.19 0.88 32.09
CA PHE A 714 -24.43 -0.33 32.39
C PHE A 714 -22.92 -0.05 32.26
N SER A 715 -22.22 0.08 33.39
CA SER A 715 -20.75 0.15 33.40
C SER A 715 -20.14 -1.25 33.54
N LYS A 716 -19.10 -1.57 32.75
CA LYS A 716 -18.25 -2.75 33.00
C LYS A 716 -17.22 -2.52 34.12
N LYS A 717 -17.07 -1.28 34.59
CA LYS A 717 -16.09 -0.84 35.59
C LYS A 717 -16.84 -0.20 36.76
N GLY A 718 -17.00 -0.92 37.87
CA GLY A 718 -17.62 -0.34 39.07
C GLY A 718 -18.32 -1.33 39.99
N CYS A 719 -18.47 -2.59 39.61
CA CYS A 719 -19.12 -3.60 40.42
C CYS A 719 -18.14 -4.73 40.75
N HIS A 720 -18.06 -5.15 42.01
CA HIS A 720 -17.20 -6.25 42.44
C HIS A 720 -17.83 -7.60 42.06
N ARG A 721 -17.04 -8.52 41.49
CA ARG A 721 -17.47 -9.86 41.09
C ARG A 721 -17.87 -10.66 42.35
N HIS A 722 -19.16 -10.76 42.62
CA HIS A 722 -19.72 -11.54 43.72
C HIS A 722 -20.66 -12.63 43.18
N ASP A 723 -20.84 -13.71 43.92
CA ASP A 723 -21.91 -14.68 43.68
C ASP A 723 -23.26 -14.03 44.00
N TYR A 724 -23.82 -13.35 42.99
CA TYR A 724 -25.10 -12.67 43.11
C TYR A 724 -26.24 -13.66 42.86
N SER A 725 -27.17 -13.76 43.81
CA SER A 725 -28.41 -14.52 43.64
C SER A 725 -29.58 -13.69 44.14
N TYR A 726 -30.73 -13.83 43.49
CA TYR A 726 -31.96 -13.14 43.87
C TYR A 726 -33.10 -14.14 43.95
N VAL A 727 -34.13 -13.78 44.72
CA VAL A 727 -35.29 -14.64 44.97
C VAL A 727 -36.53 -13.98 44.38
N ILE A 728 -37.27 -14.73 43.56
CA ILE A 728 -38.58 -14.35 43.05
C ILE A 728 -39.63 -15.07 43.89
N GLU A 729 -40.56 -14.32 44.47
CA GLU A 729 -41.64 -14.92 45.26
C GLU A 729 -42.61 -15.70 44.38
N LYS A 730 -43.11 -16.81 44.91
CA LYS A 730 -44.06 -17.68 44.19
C LYS A 730 -45.34 -16.98 43.73
N SER A 731 -45.77 -15.95 44.45
CA SER A 731 -46.92 -15.09 44.14
C SER A 731 -46.73 -14.28 42.86
N TYR A 732 -45.48 -13.95 42.52
CA TYR A 732 -45.12 -13.13 41.37
C TYR A 732 -44.65 -13.95 40.17
N LEU A 733 -44.77 -15.27 40.20
CA LEU A 733 -44.46 -16.14 39.06
C LEU A 733 -45.70 -16.35 38.19
N ARG A 734 -45.56 -16.20 36.88
CA ARG A 734 -46.63 -16.46 35.88
C ARG A 734 -47.19 -17.88 35.98
N HIS A 735 -46.34 -18.83 36.35
CA HIS A 735 -46.71 -20.20 36.65
C HIS A 735 -46.48 -20.42 38.15
N PRO A 736 -47.55 -20.50 38.97
CA PRO A 736 -47.41 -20.59 40.41
C PRO A 736 -46.61 -21.85 40.80
N LEU A 737 -45.44 -21.65 41.43
CA LEU A 737 -44.66 -22.72 42.02
C LEU A 737 -45.03 -22.92 43.49
N SER A 738 -44.74 -24.10 44.04
CA SER A 738 -44.95 -24.36 45.48
C SER A 738 -43.97 -23.60 46.38
N LYS A 739 -42.83 -23.14 45.84
CA LYS A 739 -41.75 -22.44 46.55
C LYS A 739 -41.24 -21.25 45.75
N ASN A 740 -40.61 -20.29 46.44
CA ASN A 740 -39.93 -19.16 45.81
C ASN A 740 -38.78 -19.65 44.92
N LEU A 741 -38.56 -18.98 43.79
CA LEU A 741 -37.51 -19.32 42.84
C LEU A 741 -36.24 -18.53 43.19
N LYS A 742 -35.16 -19.24 43.56
CA LYS A 742 -33.84 -18.63 43.75
C LYS A 742 -33.05 -18.73 42.46
N VAL A 743 -32.71 -17.59 41.87
CA VAL A 743 -31.97 -17.49 40.61
C VAL A 743 -30.53 -17.07 40.90
N ARG A 744 -29.57 -17.78 40.31
CA ARG A 744 -28.16 -17.37 40.29
C ARG A 744 -27.93 -16.49 39.06
N TYR A 745 -27.35 -15.32 39.26
CA TYR A 745 -27.08 -14.40 38.17
C TYR A 745 -25.81 -14.79 37.42
N ASN A 746 -25.90 -14.98 36.10
CA ASN A 746 -24.74 -15.32 35.27
C ASN A 746 -23.92 -14.06 34.94
N TRP A 747 -22.90 -13.80 35.75
CA TRP A 747 -22.06 -12.63 35.59
C TRP A 747 -21.20 -12.64 34.32
N GLU A 748 -20.72 -13.81 33.90
CA GLU A 748 -19.87 -13.94 32.71
C GLU A 748 -20.64 -13.57 31.44
N GLU A 749 -21.94 -13.83 31.43
CA GLU A 749 -22.82 -13.59 30.30
C GLU A 749 -23.41 -12.16 30.32
N TYR A 750 -23.92 -11.68 31.46
CA TYR A 750 -24.72 -10.45 31.52
C TYR A 750 -23.99 -9.21 32.07
N GLY A 751 -22.80 -9.36 32.67
CA GLY A 751 -22.03 -8.23 33.20
C GLY A 751 -22.53 -7.69 34.54
N CYS A 752 -22.38 -6.38 34.80
CA CYS A 752 -22.83 -5.76 36.06
C CYS A 752 -24.38 -5.62 36.07
N PRO A 753 -25.09 -6.02 37.14
CA PRO A 753 -26.51 -5.75 37.29
C PRO A 753 -26.76 -4.26 37.56
N LEU A 754 -27.84 -3.73 36.99
CA LEU A 754 -28.32 -2.37 37.26
C LEU A 754 -29.33 -2.40 38.41
N ARG A 755 -29.12 -1.54 39.42
CA ARG A 755 -30.10 -1.35 40.50
C ARG A 755 -31.16 -0.36 40.02
N LEU A 756 -32.41 -0.80 40.01
CA LEU A 756 -33.57 0.01 39.67
C LEU A 756 -34.44 0.18 40.90
N GLU A 757 -35.00 1.37 41.10
CA GLU A 757 -36.03 1.59 42.11
C GLU A 757 -37.38 1.13 41.58
N PHE A 758 -38.09 0.32 42.38
CA PHE A 758 -39.35 -0.32 41.96
C PHE A 758 -40.50 0.68 41.74
N THR A 759 -40.41 1.89 42.30
CA THR A 759 -41.38 2.97 42.10
C THR A 759 -41.15 3.78 40.83
N GLU A 760 -39.97 3.66 40.22
CA GLU A 760 -39.63 4.45 39.04
C GLU A 760 -39.89 3.69 37.75
N LYS A 761 -40.32 4.43 36.72
CA LYS A 761 -40.52 3.87 35.39
C LYS A 761 -39.16 3.55 34.77
N PHE A 762 -38.92 2.27 34.53
CA PHE A 762 -37.73 1.84 33.80
C PHE A 762 -37.95 1.95 32.28
N HIS A 763 -37.17 2.81 31.63
CA HIS A 763 -37.09 2.92 30.19
C HIS A 763 -35.63 2.76 29.76
N PRO A 764 -35.20 1.54 29.33
CA PRO A 764 -33.82 1.33 28.95
C PRO A 764 -33.52 2.06 27.65
N LEU A 765 -32.51 2.93 27.66
CA LEU A 765 -32.02 3.54 26.42
C LEU A 765 -30.90 2.66 25.88
N VAL A 766 -31.00 2.27 24.61
CA VAL A 766 -29.92 1.54 23.92
C VAL A 766 -29.04 2.55 23.23
N GLN A 767 -27.73 2.41 23.37
CA GLN A 767 -26.74 3.28 22.76
C GLN A 767 -25.87 2.46 21.81
N LEU A 768 -25.59 3.02 20.63
CA LEU A 768 -24.65 2.47 19.67
C LEU A 768 -23.25 3.01 19.97
N PHE A 769 -22.28 2.11 20.05
CA PHE A 769 -20.86 2.42 20.23
C PHE A 769 -20.05 1.89 19.04
N ASP A 770 -18.91 2.54 18.77
CA ASP A 770 -17.87 2.09 17.87
C ASP A 770 -16.50 2.07 18.59
N ASP A 771 -15.41 1.83 17.83
CA ASP A 771 -14.03 1.87 18.35
C ASP A 771 -13.63 3.22 18.98
N ASN A 772 -14.31 4.32 18.62
CA ASN A 772 -14.04 5.67 19.10
C ASN A 772 -14.94 6.09 20.26
N GLY A 773 -15.97 5.29 20.58
CA GLY A 773 -16.85 5.48 21.73
C GLY A 773 -18.31 5.58 21.33
N TYR A 774 -19.06 6.43 22.04
CA TYR A 774 -20.49 6.60 21.82
C TYR A 774 -20.77 7.25 20.46
N VAL A 775 -21.69 6.66 19.69
CA VAL A 775 -22.12 7.15 18.38
C VAL A 775 -23.46 7.87 18.48
N LYS A 776 -24.52 7.16 18.91
CA LYS A 776 -25.88 7.69 19.05
C LYS A 776 -26.74 6.85 19.98
N ASP A 777 -27.80 7.43 20.54
CA ASP A 777 -28.90 6.69 21.16
C ASP A 777 -29.72 6.05 20.01
N VAL A 778 -30.06 4.76 20.15
CA VAL A 778 -30.79 3.99 19.15
C VAL A 778 -32.28 4.31 19.28
N GLU A 779 -32.82 4.97 18.27
CA GLU A 779 -34.25 5.28 18.16
C GLU A 779 -35.03 4.06 17.67
N ALA A 780 -35.29 3.12 18.58
CA ALA A 780 -36.12 1.95 18.30
C ALA A 780 -37.00 1.62 19.50
N ASN A 781 -38.21 1.13 19.23
CA ASN A 781 -39.05 0.51 20.24
C ASN A 781 -38.56 -0.91 20.48
N PHE A 782 -38.45 -1.32 21.74
CA PHE A 782 -38.04 -2.66 22.14
C PHE A 782 -39.01 -3.20 23.18
N ILE A 783 -39.09 -4.52 23.28
CA ILE A 783 -39.86 -5.22 24.31
C ILE A 783 -38.88 -5.78 25.32
N VAL A 784 -39.06 -5.43 26.59
CA VAL A 784 -38.28 -6.01 27.69
C VAL A 784 -39.02 -7.24 28.21
N TRP A 785 -38.33 -8.38 28.23
CA TRP A 785 -38.88 -9.64 28.73
C TRP A 785 -38.11 -10.13 29.95
N GLU A 786 -38.85 -10.66 30.92
CA GLU A 786 -38.27 -11.31 32.09
C GLU A 786 -38.19 -12.84 31.86
N ILE A 787 -36.96 -13.36 31.87
CA ILE A 787 -36.62 -14.73 31.45
C ILE A 787 -37.01 -15.82 32.47
N HIS A 788 -37.24 -15.47 33.74
CA HIS A 788 -37.60 -16.42 34.80
C HIS A 788 -39.10 -16.45 35.14
N GLY A 789 -39.93 -15.78 34.32
CA GLY A 789 -41.38 -15.80 34.43
C GLY A 789 -41.95 -14.94 35.55
N ARG A 790 -41.25 -13.87 35.97
CA ARG A 790 -41.77 -12.87 36.90
C ARG A 790 -42.94 -12.08 36.24
N ALA A 791 -43.93 -11.69 37.05
CA ALA A 791 -45.22 -11.14 36.60
C ALA A 791 -45.64 -9.84 37.32
N ASP A 792 -44.81 -9.31 38.21
CA ASP A 792 -45.07 -8.10 39.00
C ASP A 792 -44.61 -6.81 38.29
N TYR A 793 -44.46 -6.87 36.96
CA TYR A 793 -44.18 -5.71 36.11
C TYR A 793 -45.25 -5.58 35.03
N SER A 794 -45.50 -4.35 34.58
CA SER A 794 -46.41 -4.05 33.49
C SER A 794 -45.80 -3.02 32.55
N PHE A 795 -46.33 -2.95 31.33
CA PHE A 795 -45.96 -1.92 30.36
C PHE A 795 -46.92 -0.74 30.50
N ASN A 796 -46.38 0.48 30.48
CA ASN A 796 -47.18 1.70 30.57
C ASN A 796 -47.93 2.03 29.28
N ASN A 797 -47.40 1.59 28.14
CA ASN A 797 -47.98 1.84 26.83
C ASN A 797 -48.54 0.54 26.26
N THR A 798 -49.70 0.65 25.63
CA THR A 798 -50.24 -0.41 24.77
C THR A 798 -49.45 -0.49 23.46
N MET A 799 -49.50 -1.65 22.79
CA MET A 799 -48.87 -1.85 21.47
C MET A 799 -49.25 -0.77 20.45
N ALA A 800 -50.53 -0.32 20.47
CA ALA A 800 -51.02 0.74 19.61
C ALA A 800 -50.40 2.11 19.95
N GLN A 801 -50.25 2.43 21.23
CA GLN A 801 -49.59 3.67 21.69
C GLN A 801 -48.08 3.68 21.39
N SER A 802 -47.46 2.50 21.27
CA SER A 802 -46.07 2.34 20.84
C SER A 802 -45.90 2.27 19.31
N GLY A 803 -46.97 2.51 18.53
CA GLY A 803 -46.90 2.58 17.07
C GLY A 803 -46.82 1.23 16.36
N CYS A 804 -47.15 0.12 17.02
CA CYS A 804 -47.13 -1.19 16.38
C CYS A 804 -48.35 -1.37 15.45
N LEU A 805 -48.08 -1.63 14.17
CA LEU A 805 -49.10 -1.79 13.12
C LEU A 805 -49.88 -3.11 13.24
N HIS A 806 -49.30 -4.11 13.90
CA HIS A 806 -49.91 -5.41 14.14
C HIS A 806 -49.79 -5.83 15.62
N THR A 807 -50.63 -6.77 16.03
CA THR A 807 -50.51 -7.41 17.34
C THR A 807 -49.13 -8.06 17.44
N ALA A 808 -48.38 -7.76 18.51
CA ALA A 808 -47.10 -8.42 18.74
C ALA A 808 -47.30 -9.94 18.73
N GLN A 809 -46.36 -10.63 18.10
CA GLN A 809 -46.25 -12.07 18.23
C GLN A 809 -46.18 -12.41 19.73
N THR A 810 -46.90 -13.44 20.15
CA THR A 810 -46.90 -13.84 21.56
C THR A 810 -45.83 -14.89 21.80
N TRP A 811 -45.35 -14.98 23.04
CA TRP A 811 -44.43 -16.05 23.46
C TRP A 811 -44.97 -17.45 23.10
N LYS A 812 -46.27 -17.64 23.29
CA LYS A 812 -46.98 -18.89 23.02
C LYS A 812 -47.05 -19.21 21.52
N SER A 813 -47.14 -18.19 20.66
CA SER A 813 -47.09 -18.40 19.21
C SER A 813 -45.68 -18.66 18.72
N MET A 814 -44.68 -17.90 19.19
CA MET A 814 -43.29 -18.03 18.73
C MET A 814 -42.64 -19.34 19.16
N ILE A 815 -42.84 -19.79 20.41
CA ILE A 815 -42.40 -21.14 20.82
C ILE A 815 -43.09 -22.23 20.00
N LYS A 816 -44.38 -22.05 19.70
CA LYS A 816 -45.14 -23.06 18.96
C LYS A 816 -44.67 -23.18 17.51
N LEU A 817 -44.26 -22.05 16.91
CA LEU A 817 -43.66 -21.97 15.57
C LEU A 817 -42.22 -22.51 15.56
N ASN A 818 -41.44 -22.18 16.60
CA ASN A 818 -40.00 -22.45 16.66
C ASN A 818 -39.61 -23.44 17.77
N LYS A 819 -40.29 -24.59 17.83
CA LYS A 819 -40.08 -25.60 18.89
C LYS A 819 -38.66 -26.16 19.00
N HIS A 820 -37.84 -25.99 17.97
CA HIS A 820 -36.50 -26.53 17.86
C HIS A 820 -35.41 -25.61 18.41
N LEU A 821 -35.77 -24.38 18.80
CA LEU A 821 -34.84 -23.38 19.32
C LEU A 821 -34.95 -23.24 20.84
N PRO A 822 -33.84 -22.94 21.53
CA PRO A 822 -33.89 -22.52 22.93
C PRO A 822 -34.64 -21.20 23.07
N LEU A 823 -35.20 -20.97 24.26
CA LEU A 823 -36.07 -19.84 24.60
C LEU A 823 -35.46 -18.49 24.16
N GLU A 824 -34.15 -18.38 24.35
CA GLU A 824 -33.32 -17.20 24.13
C GLU A 824 -33.12 -16.87 22.64
N GLU A 825 -33.29 -17.85 21.76
CA GLU A 825 -33.07 -17.73 20.30
C GLU A 825 -34.37 -17.62 19.50
N VAL A 826 -35.53 -17.93 20.12
CA VAL A 826 -36.86 -17.86 19.49
C VAL A 826 -37.22 -16.46 18.97
N TRP A 827 -36.58 -15.42 19.53
CA TRP A 827 -36.70 -14.01 19.13
C TRP A 827 -35.34 -13.39 18.75
N GLY A 828 -34.35 -14.26 18.49
CA GLY A 828 -33.12 -13.84 17.85
C GLY A 828 -33.46 -13.21 16.50
N PRO A 829 -32.58 -12.35 15.97
CA PRO A 829 -32.89 -11.64 14.74
C PRO A 829 -33.20 -12.63 13.60
N GLU A 830 -32.72 -13.89 13.67
CA GLU A 830 -33.00 -15.06 12.79
C GLU A 830 -34.50 -15.31 12.47
N PHE A 831 -35.43 -14.85 13.30
CA PHE A 831 -36.86 -15.21 13.23
C PHE A 831 -37.84 -14.03 13.43
N LEU A 832 -37.34 -12.79 13.33
CA LEU A 832 -38.13 -11.55 13.28
C LEU A 832 -38.40 -11.17 11.83
#